data_AF-A0A497PHH3-F1
#
_entry.id   AF-A0A497PHH3-F1
#
_cell.length_a   1.000
_cell.length_b   1.000
_cell.length_c   1.000
_cell.angle_alpha   90.00
_cell.angle_beta   90.00
_cell.angle_gamma   90.00
#
_symmetry.space_group_name_H-M   'P 1'
#
loop_
_entity.id
_entity.type
_entity.pdbx_description
1 polymer ?
#
loop_
_entity_poly.entity_id
_entity_poly.type
_entity_poly.pdbx_seq_one_letter_code
_entity_poly.pdbx_strand_id
1 'polypeptide(L)'
;MTRSGDALLLIALYAVGLLTGLPIMAGHLQYSPTPRAAPDSQNVISTTTDANAAWDAMYDEVSLTRIQGIVKKLAQDYSQRVWYPLDKEPSDTLRDAWEYVDLQMRQATGSKVSFTRWTDQETLVAVLDGVTNNSAPIIIGGIVASRYGPGANEYGASVAAVIETARMLSSRPLTNDVMFVLSNTITGGYGSGDTGNVGLRAVLDRLQEEGRIPAAIIWFSRLLYSTSSTPDNERVAIVSDYSEEDYLSVDFASDIAVRAATYFGRRIMVARDAEEAHWTRTGAFEGYRRGIPSLVIEQSATTTPHFTDDDWDHSGYDYYQAVEAVGAASCLAWYLGNEGKGYAITLSGGISLSKHYTRNRTLPLTGTSTVTVSMKWTGNTIVEAQIVSPDLEVIQTSVTSENSLNITASVEKRGRYHLVVINHGNETAVIDYTIIHYQDFDMDSLDDLTEYRFHSDAISPDTDNDGLNDGLEYAYGSDPRNVDTDGDGARDGAEVDAGCNPLVVDTDGDTLFDGYELSHGLDPTTKDTDGDGLDDNIELSMNLDPTNEDTDGDGLIDSLEVKYNTDGLDPDTDDDGLNDLFEVMNGLDPTRVDTDGDGLEDYYEVEHGYLPFSNDTDGDWIPDSVDWAPAVHWIYDAPWMGTLVAMVILGLWLRRKKREYDMAEE
;
A
#
# COMPACT_ATOMS: atom_id res chain seq x y z
N MET A 1 5.82 51.21 2.54
CA MET A 1 4.76 51.97 3.25
C MET A 1 3.57 51.06 3.47
N THR A 2 3.38 50.63 4.73
CA THR A 2 2.14 50.21 5.42
C THR A 2 1.24 49.08 4.87
N ARG A 3 1.36 47.93 5.54
CA ARG A 3 0.35 47.13 6.30
C ARG A 3 -0.82 46.38 5.61
N SER A 4 -0.86 45.07 5.94
CA SER A 4 -1.99 44.16 6.29
C SER A 4 -3.11 43.93 5.25
N GLY A 5 -3.66 42.74 5.01
CA GLY A 5 -3.68 41.44 5.70
C GLY A 5 -5.01 40.74 5.35
N ASP A 6 -4.97 39.42 5.20
CA ASP A 6 -6.02 38.40 5.37
C ASP A 6 -7.32 38.47 4.53
N ALA A 7 -7.59 37.50 3.65
CA ALA A 7 -8.11 36.15 3.94
C ALA A 7 -9.56 36.16 4.44
N LEU A 8 -10.50 35.81 3.54
CA LEU A 8 -11.79 35.13 3.77
C LEU A 8 -12.62 35.16 2.48
N LEU A 9 -12.42 34.16 1.62
CA LEU A 9 -13.30 33.88 0.48
C LEU A 9 -13.72 32.41 0.48
N LEU A 10 -14.32 31.97 1.58
CA LEU A 10 -15.15 30.76 1.61
C LEU A 10 -16.31 31.02 2.57
N ILE A 11 -17.50 30.51 2.20
CA ILE A 11 -18.79 30.61 2.92
C ILE A 11 -19.62 31.86 2.56
N ALA A 12 -20.32 31.79 1.42
CA ALA A 12 -21.65 32.40 1.25
C ALA A 12 -22.28 32.00 -0.10
N LEU A 13 -22.75 30.75 -0.23
CA LEU A 13 -23.74 30.39 -1.25
C LEU A 13 -24.62 29.21 -0.78
N TYR A 14 -25.12 29.33 0.46
CA TYR A 14 -26.36 28.69 0.87
C TYR A 14 -27.43 29.77 0.94
N ALA A 15 -28.57 29.51 0.29
CA ALA A 15 -29.81 30.30 0.26
C ALA A 15 -30.05 31.24 -0.94
N VAL A 16 -30.26 30.70 -2.14
CA VAL A 16 -31.37 31.12 -3.03
C VAL A 16 -31.83 29.91 -3.85
N GLY A 17 -32.91 29.25 -3.43
CA GLY A 17 -33.45 28.07 -4.11
C GLY A 17 -34.91 27.80 -3.76
N LEU A 18 -35.73 28.84 -3.68
CA LEU A 18 -37.18 28.73 -3.52
C LEU A 18 -37.83 29.72 -4.50
N LEU A 19 -38.18 29.23 -5.69
CA LEU A 19 -39.27 29.68 -6.58
C LEU A 19 -38.94 29.30 -8.03
N THR A 20 -39.28 28.08 -8.43
CA THR A 20 -39.93 27.76 -9.72
C THR A 20 -40.19 26.26 -9.75
N GLY A 21 -41.43 25.88 -9.45
CA GLY A 21 -41.89 24.50 -9.57
C GLY A 21 -42.07 24.11 -11.03
N LEU A 22 -41.13 23.35 -11.57
CA LEU A 22 -41.29 22.43 -12.70
C LEU A 22 -40.36 21.24 -12.46
N PRO A 23 -40.86 19.99 -12.42
CA PRO A 23 -39.99 18.83 -12.19
C PRO A 23 -39.25 18.47 -13.48
N ILE A 24 -37.93 18.65 -13.48
CA ILE A 24 -37.05 17.93 -14.40
C ILE A 24 -36.82 16.56 -13.75
N MET A 25 -37.52 15.53 -14.23
CA MET A 25 -37.20 14.14 -13.87
C MET A 25 -35.91 13.73 -14.60
N ALA A 26 -34.77 14.01 -14.00
CA ALA A 26 -33.56 13.23 -14.21
C ALA A 26 -33.55 12.14 -13.14
N GLY A 27 -33.97 10.94 -13.50
CA GLY A 27 -33.93 9.77 -12.62
C GLY A 27 -32.51 9.28 -12.44
N HIS A 28 -31.69 9.99 -11.66
CA HIS A 28 -30.52 9.39 -11.04
C HIS A 28 -31.00 8.57 -9.85
N LEU A 29 -31.13 7.26 -10.05
CA LEU A 29 -31.22 6.30 -8.95
C LEU A 29 -29.86 6.32 -8.23
N GLN A 30 -29.74 7.16 -7.20
CA GLN A 30 -28.66 7.03 -6.22
C GLN A 30 -28.92 5.75 -5.42
N TYR A 31 -28.13 4.72 -5.72
CA TYR A 31 -27.93 3.61 -4.80
C TYR A 31 -27.22 4.16 -3.57
N SER A 32 -27.92 4.25 -2.45
CA SER A 32 -27.30 4.40 -1.14
C SER A 32 -27.16 2.99 -0.57
N PRO A 33 -25.94 2.47 -0.33
CA PRO A 33 -25.80 1.22 0.40
C PRO A 33 -26.46 1.40 1.76
N THR A 34 -27.47 0.60 2.05
CA THR A 34 -28.00 0.48 3.42
C THR A 34 -26.85 0.06 4.34
N PRO A 35 -26.67 0.71 5.51
CA PRO A 35 -25.70 0.24 6.50
C PRO A 35 -25.98 -1.22 6.84
N ARG A 36 -25.06 -2.11 6.47
CA ARG A 36 -25.17 -3.53 6.79
C ARG A 36 -24.81 -3.72 8.27
N ALA A 37 -25.57 -4.54 8.99
CA ALA A 37 -25.29 -4.85 10.38
C ALA A 37 -23.95 -5.60 10.47
N ALA A 38 -23.12 -5.28 11.47
CA ALA A 38 -21.91 -6.05 11.75
C ALA A 38 -22.27 -7.53 12.01
N PRO A 39 -21.51 -8.49 11.48
CA PRO A 39 -21.73 -9.90 11.81
C PRO A 39 -21.49 -10.10 13.32
N ASP A 40 -22.40 -10.85 13.94
CA ASP A 40 -22.32 -11.28 15.34
C ASP A 40 -21.00 -12.04 15.55
N SER A 41 -20.13 -11.51 16.42
CA SER A 41 -18.76 -12.01 16.68
C SER A 41 -18.70 -13.36 17.40
N GLN A 42 -19.77 -14.14 17.44
CA GLN A 42 -19.88 -15.25 18.38
C GLN A 42 -20.50 -16.56 17.89
N ASN A 43 -20.71 -16.81 16.59
CA ASN A 43 -21.26 -18.11 16.21
C ASN A 43 -20.63 -18.80 14.99
N VAL A 44 -19.92 -19.87 15.35
CA VAL A 44 -19.56 -21.07 14.58
C VAL A 44 -18.42 -20.78 13.60
N ILE A 45 -17.46 -21.67 13.41
CA ILE A 45 -17.46 -22.55 12.23
C ILE A 45 -16.31 -23.55 12.34
N SER A 46 -16.54 -24.76 11.84
CA SER A 46 -15.48 -25.69 11.46
C SER A 46 -14.39 -24.95 10.69
N THR A 47 -13.14 -24.99 11.15
CA THR A 47 -11.99 -24.20 10.68
C THR A 47 -11.58 -24.41 9.21
N THR A 48 -12.40 -25.11 8.41
CA THR A 48 -12.10 -25.53 7.04
C THR A 48 -13.36 -25.54 6.16
N THR A 49 -13.23 -25.14 4.89
CA THR A 49 -14.27 -25.30 3.86
C THR A 49 -13.78 -26.26 2.76
N ASP A 50 -14.59 -27.25 2.38
CA ASP A 50 -14.25 -28.21 1.31
C ASP A 50 -14.57 -27.65 -0.08
N ALA A 51 -13.53 -27.23 -0.79
CA ALA A 51 -13.67 -26.69 -2.14
C ALA A 51 -14.08 -27.75 -3.16
N ASN A 52 -13.57 -28.98 -3.03
CA ASN A 52 -13.89 -30.05 -3.98
C ASN A 52 -15.38 -30.41 -3.94
N ALA A 53 -15.99 -30.47 -2.75
CA ALA A 53 -17.42 -30.75 -2.62
C ALA A 53 -18.27 -29.63 -3.26
N ALA A 54 -17.88 -28.37 -3.08
CA ALA A 54 -18.57 -27.24 -3.69
C ALA A 54 -18.44 -27.25 -5.23
N TRP A 55 -17.22 -27.51 -5.74
CA TRP A 55 -16.91 -27.53 -7.16
C TRP A 55 -17.60 -28.67 -7.91
N ASP A 56 -17.66 -29.87 -7.33
CA ASP A 56 -18.37 -31.03 -7.90
C ASP A 56 -19.85 -30.68 -8.17
N ALA A 57 -20.52 -30.15 -7.14
CA ALA A 57 -21.91 -29.75 -7.25
C ALA A 57 -22.12 -28.64 -8.29
N MET A 58 -21.20 -27.69 -8.41
CA MET A 58 -21.29 -26.62 -9.42
C MET A 58 -21.20 -27.15 -10.84
N TYR A 59 -20.21 -28.00 -11.13
CA TYR A 59 -20.01 -28.56 -12.47
C TYR A 59 -21.20 -29.42 -12.91
N ASP A 60 -21.75 -30.23 -12.00
CA ASP A 60 -22.93 -31.06 -12.27
C ASP A 60 -24.20 -30.23 -12.55
N GLU A 61 -24.28 -29.02 -12.02
CA GLU A 61 -25.45 -28.15 -12.16
C GLU A 61 -25.44 -27.28 -13.43
N VAL A 62 -24.29 -27.08 -14.10
CA VAL A 62 -24.19 -26.17 -15.27
C VAL A 62 -25.11 -26.62 -16.41
N SER A 63 -26.01 -25.74 -16.84
CA SER A 63 -27.05 -26.10 -17.81
C SER A 63 -26.70 -25.69 -19.24
N LEU A 64 -26.30 -26.67 -20.05
CA LEU A 64 -26.10 -26.48 -21.51
C LEU A 64 -27.34 -25.89 -22.18
N THR A 65 -28.54 -26.39 -21.84
CA THR A 65 -29.79 -25.97 -22.49
C THR A 65 -30.17 -24.53 -22.15
N ARG A 66 -29.88 -24.05 -20.93
CA ARG A 66 -30.07 -22.64 -20.56
C ARG A 66 -29.11 -21.74 -21.33
N ILE A 67 -27.82 -22.10 -21.36
CA ILE A 67 -26.80 -21.34 -22.10
C ILE A 67 -27.22 -21.22 -23.57
N GLN A 68 -27.51 -22.35 -24.23
CA GLN A 68 -27.98 -22.37 -25.61
C GLN A 68 -29.26 -21.55 -25.82
N GLY A 69 -30.22 -21.64 -24.89
CA GLY A 69 -31.47 -20.90 -24.97
C GLY A 69 -31.29 -19.38 -24.94
N ILE A 70 -30.44 -18.88 -24.04
CA ILE A 70 -30.11 -17.45 -23.93
C ILE A 70 -29.37 -16.98 -25.18
N VAL A 71 -28.33 -17.71 -25.61
CA VAL A 71 -27.56 -17.37 -26.82
C VAL A 71 -28.46 -17.30 -28.05
N LYS A 72 -29.30 -18.32 -28.25
CA LYS A 72 -30.27 -18.38 -29.35
C LYS A 72 -31.20 -17.18 -29.34
N LYS A 73 -31.80 -16.87 -28.19
CA LYS A 73 -32.77 -15.77 -28.08
C LYS A 73 -32.10 -14.42 -28.38
N LEU A 74 -30.90 -14.19 -27.86
CA LEU A 74 -30.12 -12.97 -28.15
C LEU A 74 -29.74 -12.86 -29.63
N ALA A 75 -29.28 -13.94 -30.24
CA ALA A 75 -28.91 -13.95 -31.65
C ALA A 75 -30.11 -13.71 -32.58
N GLN A 76 -31.24 -14.38 -32.34
CA GLN A 76 -32.39 -14.34 -33.24
C GLN A 76 -33.27 -13.09 -33.07
N ASP A 77 -33.59 -12.74 -31.83
CA ASP A 77 -34.64 -11.75 -31.56
C ASP A 77 -34.05 -10.39 -31.24
N TYR A 78 -32.77 -10.36 -30.86
CA TYR A 78 -32.07 -9.15 -30.46
C TYR A 78 -30.77 -8.97 -31.27
N SER A 79 -30.75 -9.27 -32.57
CA SER A 79 -29.55 -9.03 -33.40
C SER A 79 -29.21 -7.53 -33.49
N GLN A 80 -27.94 -7.14 -33.66
CA GLN A 80 -27.50 -5.73 -33.78
C GLN A 80 -27.83 -4.82 -32.57
N ARG A 81 -27.46 -5.28 -31.37
CA ARG A 81 -27.57 -4.54 -30.09
C ARG A 81 -26.52 -3.43 -30.00
N VAL A 82 -26.69 -2.34 -30.74
CA VAL A 82 -25.66 -1.30 -30.89
C VAL A 82 -25.70 -0.29 -29.73
N TRP A 83 -24.53 0.00 -29.17
CA TRP A 83 -24.30 1.17 -28.31
C TRP A 83 -23.63 2.29 -29.11
N TYR A 84 -24.14 3.52 -28.98
CA TYR A 84 -23.58 4.70 -29.62
C TYR A 84 -22.74 5.51 -28.60
N PRO A 85 -21.41 5.32 -28.54
CA PRO A 85 -20.60 5.86 -27.44
C PRO A 85 -20.48 7.38 -27.41
N LEU A 86 -20.61 8.06 -28.57
CA LEU A 86 -20.58 9.53 -28.63
C LEU A 86 -21.86 10.15 -28.04
N ASP A 87 -22.99 9.50 -28.29
CA ASP A 87 -24.31 9.99 -27.86
C ASP A 87 -24.70 9.42 -26.48
N LYS A 88 -23.99 8.38 -26.02
CA LYS A 88 -24.32 7.57 -24.84
C LYS A 88 -25.75 7.02 -24.90
N GLU A 89 -26.14 6.55 -26.09
CA GLU A 89 -27.49 6.02 -26.32
C GLU A 89 -27.46 4.57 -26.84
N PRO A 90 -28.40 3.72 -26.39
CA PRO A 90 -28.59 2.38 -26.93
C PRO A 90 -29.52 2.39 -28.14
N SER A 91 -29.34 1.44 -29.07
CA SER A 91 -30.40 1.11 -30.04
C SER A 91 -31.64 0.54 -29.33
N ASP A 92 -32.81 0.60 -29.98
CA ASP A 92 -34.03 -0.01 -29.45
C ASP A 92 -33.83 -1.50 -29.16
N THR A 93 -33.10 -2.20 -30.03
CA THR A 93 -32.81 -3.62 -29.84
C THR A 93 -31.89 -3.91 -28.67
N LEU A 94 -30.91 -3.03 -28.38
CA LEU A 94 -30.08 -3.15 -27.18
C LEU A 94 -30.91 -2.92 -25.92
N ARG A 95 -31.83 -1.96 -25.95
CA ARG A 95 -32.74 -1.66 -24.84
C ARG A 95 -33.66 -2.84 -24.53
N ASP A 96 -34.27 -3.44 -25.55
CA ASP A 96 -35.12 -4.62 -25.38
C ASP A 96 -34.30 -5.84 -24.90
N ALA A 97 -33.04 -5.96 -25.35
CA ALA A 97 -32.13 -6.98 -24.87
C ALA A 97 -31.80 -6.81 -23.38
N TRP A 98 -31.62 -5.57 -22.89
CA TRP A 98 -31.41 -5.30 -21.47
C TRP A 98 -32.56 -5.81 -20.60
N GLU A 99 -33.81 -5.57 -21.02
CA GLU A 99 -34.98 -6.08 -20.31
C GLU A 99 -35.01 -7.61 -20.28
N TYR A 100 -34.65 -8.24 -21.41
CA TYR A 100 -34.57 -9.70 -21.51
C TYR A 100 -33.49 -10.28 -20.59
N VAL A 101 -32.26 -9.73 -20.59
CA VAL A 101 -31.16 -10.27 -19.78
C VAL A 101 -31.41 -10.07 -18.29
N ASP A 102 -32.02 -8.96 -17.88
CA ASP A 102 -32.44 -8.75 -16.49
C ASP A 102 -33.54 -9.72 -16.07
N LEU A 103 -34.52 -9.98 -16.94
CA LEU A 103 -35.52 -11.01 -16.69
C LEU A 103 -34.88 -12.39 -16.50
N GLN A 104 -33.91 -12.76 -17.35
CA GLN A 104 -33.19 -14.02 -17.22
C GLN A 104 -32.37 -14.10 -15.94
N MET A 105 -31.69 -13.02 -15.55
CA MET A 105 -30.94 -12.92 -14.28
C MET A 105 -31.85 -13.14 -13.07
N ARG A 106 -32.99 -12.43 -13.00
CA ARG A 106 -33.96 -12.59 -11.90
C ARG A 106 -34.57 -13.99 -11.88
N GLN A 107 -34.86 -14.58 -13.03
CA GLN A 107 -35.37 -15.95 -13.09
C GLN A 107 -34.32 -16.98 -12.65
N ALA A 108 -33.06 -16.78 -13.04
CA ALA A 108 -31.96 -17.66 -12.68
C ALA A 108 -31.68 -17.65 -11.18
N THR A 109 -31.66 -16.46 -10.56
CA THR A 109 -31.25 -16.26 -9.16
C THR A 109 -32.42 -16.26 -8.18
N GLY A 110 -33.64 -16.53 -8.62
CA GLY A 110 -34.84 -16.41 -7.77
C GLY A 110 -35.10 -14.98 -7.29
N SER A 111 -34.71 -13.99 -8.11
CA SER A 111 -34.78 -12.54 -7.85
C SER A 111 -33.89 -12.04 -6.70
N LYS A 112 -32.87 -12.81 -6.31
CA LYS A 112 -31.81 -12.32 -5.40
C LYS A 112 -30.95 -11.24 -6.05
N VAL A 113 -30.81 -11.30 -7.37
CA VAL A 113 -29.93 -10.42 -8.15
C VAL A 113 -30.73 -9.85 -9.33
N SER A 114 -30.55 -8.58 -9.62
CA SER A 114 -31.14 -7.88 -10.77
C SER A 114 -30.18 -6.82 -11.30
N PHE A 115 -30.18 -6.61 -12.61
CA PHE A 115 -29.32 -5.61 -13.22
C PHE A 115 -29.85 -4.20 -12.99
N THR A 116 -28.91 -3.29 -12.72
CA THR A 116 -29.13 -1.85 -12.64
C THR A 116 -28.18 -1.15 -13.59
N ARG A 117 -28.53 0.08 -14.02
CA ARG A 117 -27.65 0.93 -14.81
C ARG A 117 -26.82 1.75 -13.83
N TRP A 118 -25.59 1.30 -13.61
CA TRP A 118 -24.79 1.76 -12.46
C TRP A 118 -23.87 2.94 -12.79
N THR A 119 -23.54 3.12 -14.07
CA THR A 119 -22.62 4.15 -14.56
C THR A 119 -23.26 5.00 -15.66
N ASP A 120 -22.61 6.11 -16.01
CA ASP A 120 -23.00 7.00 -17.12
C ASP A 120 -22.92 6.31 -18.50
N GLN A 121 -22.19 5.20 -18.60
CA GLN A 121 -22.15 4.31 -19.76
C GLN A 121 -23.34 3.35 -19.83
N GLU A 122 -24.33 3.53 -18.94
CA GLU A 122 -25.47 2.64 -18.74
C GLU A 122 -25.07 1.16 -18.59
N THR A 123 -23.88 0.90 -18.03
CA THR A 123 -23.37 -0.46 -17.85
C THR A 123 -24.29 -1.20 -16.90
N LEU A 124 -24.70 -2.41 -17.31
CA LEU A 124 -25.55 -3.26 -16.50
C LEU A 124 -24.71 -3.91 -15.41
N VAL A 125 -25.04 -3.62 -14.16
CA VAL A 125 -24.39 -4.21 -12.99
C VAL A 125 -25.42 -4.80 -12.06
N ALA A 126 -25.20 -6.04 -11.65
CA ALA A 126 -25.99 -6.71 -10.64
C ALA A 126 -25.07 -7.21 -9.54
N VAL A 127 -25.44 -7.00 -8.29
CA VAL A 127 -24.62 -7.38 -7.13
C VAL A 127 -25.31 -8.54 -6.41
N LEU A 128 -24.58 -9.62 -6.20
CA LEU A 128 -24.92 -10.64 -5.22
C LEU A 128 -24.17 -10.31 -3.94
N ASP A 129 -24.92 -9.91 -2.92
CA ASP A 129 -24.36 -9.50 -1.64
C ASP A 129 -23.67 -10.68 -0.94
N GLY A 130 -22.41 -10.46 -0.55
CA GLY A 130 -21.71 -11.28 0.42
C GLY A 130 -22.19 -11.00 1.84
N VAL A 131 -21.59 -11.67 2.82
CA VAL A 131 -21.95 -11.49 4.24
C VAL A 131 -21.04 -10.50 4.98
N THR A 132 -19.95 -10.03 4.37
CA THR A 132 -19.07 -9.00 4.96
C THR A 132 -19.52 -7.58 4.59
N ASN A 133 -19.18 -6.62 5.45
CA ASN A 133 -19.53 -5.21 5.27
C ASN A 133 -18.46 -4.45 4.48
N ASN A 134 -17.20 -4.81 4.68
CA ASN A 134 -16.09 -4.44 3.81
C ASN A 134 -15.84 -5.67 2.94
N SER A 135 -16.18 -5.60 1.65
CA SER A 135 -15.96 -6.73 0.74
C SER A 135 -15.17 -6.26 -0.47
N ALA A 136 -14.14 -7.01 -0.81
CA ALA A 136 -13.42 -6.91 -2.06
C ALA A 136 -14.22 -7.68 -3.14
N PRO A 137 -15.00 -6.99 -3.99
CA PRO A 137 -15.94 -7.67 -4.85
C PRO A 137 -15.23 -8.48 -5.94
N ILE A 138 -15.80 -9.62 -6.31
CA ILE A 138 -15.37 -10.36 -7.51
C ILE A 138 -16.22 -9.92 -8.68
N ILE A 139 -15.59 -9.46 -9.76
CA ILE A 139 -16.30 -9.02 -10.96
C ILE A 139 -16.34 -10.19 -11.96
N ILE A 140 -17.54 -10.56 -12.39
CA ILE A 140 -17.77 -11.55 -13.45
C ILE A 140 -18.44 -10.84 -14.61
N GLY A 141 -17.72 -10.75 -15.72
CA GLY A 141 -18.02 -9.77 -16.76
C GLY A 141 -18.16 -10.33 -18.16
N GLY A 142 -18.86 -9.59 -19.01
CA GLY A 142 -18.98 -9.83 -20.45
C GLY A 142 -19.49 -8.59 -21.19
N ILE A 143 -19.77 -8.75 -22.48
CA ILE A 143 -20.30 -7.66 -23.33
C ILE A 143 -21.68 -8.06 -23.83
N VAL A 144 -22.67 -7.17 -23.66
CA VAL A 144 -24.05 -7.40 -24.13
C VAL A 144 -24.29 -6.81 -25.53
N ALA A 145 -23.60 -5.73 -25.88
CA ALA A 145 -23.76 -5.06 -27.16
C ALA A 145 -23.16 -5.86 -28.33
N SER A 146 -23.79 -5.78 -29.50
CA SER A 146 -23.33 -6.36 -30.77
C SER A 146 -23.52 -5.33 -31.89
N ARG A 147 -22.47 -5.07 -32.69
CA ARG A 147 -22.52 -4.07 -33.77
C ARG A 147 -22.85 -4.67 -35.14
N TYR A 148 -22.42 -5.90 -35.40
CA TYR A 148 -22.49 -6.51 -36.72
C TYR A 148 -23.09 -7.91 -36.59
N GLY A 149 -24.39 -8.05 -36.88
CA GLY A 149 -25.06 -9.36 -36.95
C GLY A 149 -25.61 -9.92 -35.64
N PRO A 150 -25.95 -11.24 -35.61
CA PRO A 150 -26.63 -11.88 -34.48
C PRO A 150 -25.76 -11.89 -33.20
N GLY A 151 -24.45 -12.10 -33.34
CA GLY A 151 -23.49 -11.97 -32.24
C GLY A 151 -23.59 -13.10 -31.23
N ALA A 152 -23.85 -14.34 -31.66
CA ALA A 152 -24.05 -15.49 -30.79
C ALA A 152 -22.78 -15.86 -30.01
N ASN A 153 -21.65 -16.01 -30.69
CA ASN A 153 -20.35 -16.32 -30.12
C ASN A 153 -19.68 -15.10 -29.51
N GLU A 154 -19.68 -13.96 -30.22
CA GLU A 154 -18.92 -12.79 -29.76
C GLU A 154 -19.44 -12.21 -28.45
N TYR A 155 -20.75 -12.19 -28.25
CA TYR A 155 -21.38 -11.47 -27.14
C TYR A 155 -22.41 -12.33 -26.42
N GLY A 156 -23.31 -12.98 -27.15
CA GLY A 156 -24.41 -13.76 -26.58
C GLY A 156 -23.94 -14.86 -25.63
N ALA A 157 -22.86 -15.57 -25.98
CA ALA A 157 -22.27 -16.60 -25.14
C ALA A 157 -21.71 -16.06 -23.82
N SER A 158 -21.10 -14.87 -23.84
CA SER A 158 -20.60 -14.20 -22.63
C SER A 158 -21.76 -13.81 -21.69
N VAL A 159 -22.86 -13.27 -22.24
CA VAL A 159 -24.07 -12.92 -21.47
C VAL A 159 -24.67 -14.16 -20.81
N ALA A 160 -24.80 -15.25 -21.58
CA ALA A 160 -25.31 -16.52 -21.08
C ALA A 160 -24.42 -17.10 -19.98
N ALA A 161 -23.10 -16.99 -20.13
CA ALA A 161 -22.13 -17.45 -19.13
C ALA A 161 -22.26 -16.65 -17.82
N VAL A 162 -22.29 -15.31 -17.88
CA VAL A 162 -22.47 -14.44 -16.70
C VAL A 162 -23.76 -14.80 -15.93
N ILE A 163 -24.88 -14.96 -16.62
CA ILE A 163 -26.17 -15.30 -15.99
C ILE A 163 -26.15 -16.70 -15.37
N GLU A 164 -25.53 -17.68 -16.03
CA GLU A 164 -25.46 -19.03 -15.51
C GLU A 164 -24.49 -19.14 -14.33
N THR A 165 -23.37 -18.41 -14.34
CA THR A 165 -22.49 -18.27 -13.18
C THR A 165 -23.22 -17.60 -12.01
N ALA A 166 -24.02 -16.55 -12.25
CA ALA A 166 -24.85 -15.94 -11.21
C ALA A 166 -25.83 -16.95 -10.59
N ARG A 167 -26.41 -17.83 -11.41
CA ARG A 167 -27.26 -18.93 -10.91
C ARG A 167 -26.49 -19.84 -9.96
N MET A 168 -25.29 -20.28 -10.34
CA MET A 168 -24.43 -21.17 -9.53
C MET A 168 -24.11 -20.56 -8.17
N LEU A 169 -23.75 -19.27 -8.17
CA LEU A 169 -23.30 -18.57 -6.97
C LEU A 169 -24.47 -18.18 -6.06
N SER A 170 -25.62 -17.79 -6.63
CA SER A 170 -26.77 -17.31 -5.84
C SER A 170 -27.39 -18.34 -4.89
N SER A 171 -27.10 -19.63 -5.05
CA SER A 171 -27.57 -20.71 -4.18
C SER A 171 -26.59 -21.08 -3.06
N ARG A 172 -25.43 -20.40 -2.98
CA ARG A 172 -24.31 -20.76 -2.10
C ARG A 172 -23.89 -19.56 -1.24
N PRO A 173 -23.39 -19.78 -0.01
CA PRO A 173 -22.86 -18.71 0.81
C PRO A 173 -21.55 -18.17 0.21
N LEU A 174 -21.38 -16.86 0.30
CA LEU A 174 -20.19 -16.13 -0.10
C LEU A 174 -19.85 -15.12 0.99
N THR A 175 -18.57 -14.97 1.27
CA THR A 175 -18.00 -13.90 2.09
C THR A 175 -18.12 -12.57 1.36
N ASN A 176 -17.50 -12.52 0.18
CA ASN A 176 -17.34 -11.30 -0.60
C ASN A 176 -18.53 -11.10 -1.55
N ASP A 177 -18.80 -9.83 -1.87
CA ASP A 177 -19.77 -9.48 -2.91
C ASP A 177 -19.32 -10.05 -4.27
N VAL A 178 -20.26 -10.49 -5.10
CA VAL A 178 -20.00 -10.85 -6.50
C VAL A 178 -20.79 -9.92 -7.41
N MET A 179 -20.08 -9.24 -8.30
CA MET A 179 -20.63 -8.26 -9.22
C MET A 179 -20.68 -8.84 -10.63
N PHE A 180 -21.88 -8.96 -11.17
CA PHE A 180 -22.11 -9.38 -12.55
C PHE A 180 -22.19 -8.13 -13.44
N VAL A 181 -21.28 -8.02 -14.41
CA VAL A 181 -21.13 -6.82 -15.24
C VAL A 181 -21.35 -7.16 -16.71
N LEU A 182 -22.30 -6.50 -17.36
CA LEU A 182 -22.49 -6.58 -18.80
C LEU A 182 -22.26 -5.22 -19.43
N SER A 183 -21.12 -5.07 -20.12
CA SER A 183 -20.70 -3.83 -20.75
C SER A 183 -21.39 -3.60 -22.09
N ASN A 184 -21.70 -2.33 -22.37
CA ASN A 184 -22.30 -1.90 -23.63
C ASN A 184 -21.26 -1.60 -24.72
N THR A 185 -19.98 -1.50 -24.38
CA THR A 185 -18.98 -0.92 -25.29
C THR A 185 -18.09 -1.96 -25.93
N ILE A 186 -18.14 -2.03 -27.26
CA ILE A 186 -17.34 -2.94 -28.08
C ILE A 186 -16.03 -2.23 -28.48
N THR A 187 -14.89 -2.88 -28.23
CA THR A 187 -13.53 -2.35 -28.43
C THR A 187 -13.03 -2.32 -29.88
N GLY A 188 -13.80 -2.86 -30.84
CA GLY A 188 -13.28 -3.21 -32.18
C GLY A 188 -13.42 -2.19 -33.33
N GLY A 189 -13.81 -0.93 -33.10
CA GLY A 189 -14.07 0.02 -34.20
C GLY A 189 -13.52 1.44 -34.06
N TYR A 190 -13.13 1.81 -32.85
CA TYR A 190 -12.43 3.05 -32.53
C TYR A 190 -11.15 2.59 -31.85
N GLY A 191 -9.99 2.90 -32.43
CA GLY A 191 -8.73 2.18 -32.20
C GLY A 191 -8.33 1.96 -30.74
N SER A 192 -7.31 1.11 -30.56
CA SER A 192 -6.59 0.94 -29.30
C SER A 192 -6.23 2.31 -28.69
N GLY A 193 -7.00 2.73 -27.68
CA GLY A 193 -6.99 4.06 -27.05
C GLY A 193 -8.16 4.23 -26.08
N ASP A 194 -8.35 5.43 -25.52
CA ASP A 194 -9.28 5.80 -24.43
C ASP A 194 -10.77 5.46 -24.66
N THR A 195 -11.17 4.99 -25.84
CA THR A 195 -12.56 4.66 -26.21
C THR A 195 -12.93 3.18 -26.07
N GLY A 196 -11.99 2.30 -25.74
CA GLY A 196 -12.25 0.88 -25.47
C GLY A 196 -12.66 0.61 -24.03
N ASN A 197 -13.51 -0.40 -23.78
CA ASN A 197 -13.89 -0.90 -22.44
C ASN A 197 -14.47 0.12 -21.44
N VAL A 198 -14.96 1.27 -21.91
CA VAL A 198 -15.40 2.38 -21.05
C VAL A 198 -16.49 1.98 -20.06
N GLY A 199 -17.29 0.95 -20.36
CA GLY A 199 -18.29 0.42 -19.43
C GLY A 199 -17.69 -0.15 -18.14
N LEU A 200 -16.73 -1.09 -18.25
CA LEU A 200 -16.06 -1.63 -17.07
C LEU A 200 -15.14 -0.59 -16.43
N ARG A 201 -14.50 0.27 -17.24
CA ARG A 201 -13.67 1.37 -16.71
C ARG A 201 -14.47 2.24 -15.73
N ALA A 202 -15.66 2.69 -16.14
CA ALA A 202 -16.54 3.49 -15.29
C ALA A 202 -17.01 2.75 -14.03
N VAL A 203 -17.12 1.42 -14.09
CA VAL A 203 -17.43 0.59 -12.92
C VAL A 203 -16.26 0.58 -11.93
N LEU A 204 -15.04 0.42 -12.43
CA LEU A 204 -13.82 0.43 -11.60
C LEU A 204 -13.53 1.81 -11.02
N ASP A 205 -13.70 2.88 -11.80
CA ASP A 205 -13.51 4.26 -11.32
C ASP A 205 -14.47 4.56 -10.17
N ARG A 206 -15.73 4.13 -10.29
CA ARG A 206 -16.73 4.28 -9.22
C ARG A 206 -16.37 3.46 -7.97
N LEU A 207 -15.91 2.22 -8.13
CA LEU A 207 -15.47 1.41 -7.00
C LEU A 207 -14.29 2.05 -6.27
N GLN A 208 -13.35 2.62 -7.03
CA GLN A 208 -12.22 3.37 -6.49
C GLN A 208 -12.68 4.62 -5.71
N GLU A 209 -13.66 5.37 -6.22
CA GLU A 209 -14.29 6.48 -5.49
C GLU A 209 -14.98 6.03 -4.19
N GLU A 210 -15.50 4.80 -4.17
CA GLU A 210 -16.10 4.15 -3.00
C GLU A 210 -15.05 3.50 -2.07
N GLY A 211 -13.75 3.59 -2.38
CA GLY A 211 -12.66 2.98 -1.60
C GLY A 211 -12.62 1.45 -1.67
N ARG A 212 -13.18 0.86 -2.73
CA ARG A 212 -13.29 -0.61 -2.89
C ARG A 212 -12.42 -1.08 -4.05
N ILE A 213 -11.57 -2.06 -3.79
CA ILE A 213 -10.74 -2.71 -4.82
C ILE A 213 -11.30 -4.12 -5.07
N PRO A 214 -11.62 -4.49 -6.32
CA PRO A 214 -12.05 -5.85 -6.64
C PRO A 214 -10.96 -6.89 -6.35
N ALA A 215 -11.37 -8.04 -5.83
CA ALA A 215 -10.50 -9.19 -5.59
C ALA A 215 -9.94 -9.76 -6.91
N ALA A 216 -10.83 -9.89 -7.89
CA ALA A 216 -10.49 -10.38 -9.22
C ALA A 216 -11.56 -10.01 -10.24
N ILE A 217 -11.17 -10.00 -11.51
CA ILE A 217 -12.06 -9.86 -12.66
C ILE A 217 -11.98 -11.13 -13.52
N ILE A 218 -13.10 -11.82 -13.65
CA ILE A 218 -13.29 -12.98 -14.53
C ILE A 218 -14.12 -12.51 -15.73
N TRP A 219 -13.47 -12.38 -16.89
CA TRP A 219 -14.13 -11.87 -18.09
C TRP A 219 -14.40 -12.98 -19.10
N PHE A 220 -15.64 -13.11 -19.56
CA PHE A 220 -15.97 -14.04 -20.64
C PHE A 220 -15.88 -13.36 -22.00
N SER A 221 -15.25 -14.05 -22.96
CA SER A 221 -15.25 -13.66 -24.36
C SER A 221 -15.36 -14.90 -25.24
N ARG A 222 -16.06 -14.82 -26.38
CA ARG A 222 -16.05 -15.83 -27.47
C ARG A 222 -15.92 -17.29 -26.99
N LEU A 223 -17.02 -17.97 -26.65
CA LEU A 223 -16.95 -19.28 -25.98
C LEU A 223 -17.32 -20.48 -26.87
N LEU A 224 -17.74 -20.28 -28.11
CA LEU A 224 -18.45 -21.31 -28.88
C LEU A 224 -17.64 -21.90 -30.03
N TYR A 225 -16.77 -21.14 -30.69
CA TYR A 225 -16.15 -21.64 -31.91
C TYR A 225 -15.01 -22.62 -31.63
N SER A 226 -15.04 -23.77 -32.29
CA SER A 226 -13.98 -24.77 -32.21
C SER A 226 -13.61 -25.25 -33.62
N THR A 227 -12.36 -25.67 -33.79
CA THR A 227 -11.83 -26.14 -35.07
C THR A 227 -11.09 -27.45 -34.89
N SER A 228 -10.99 -28.27 -35.93
CA SER A 228 -10.21 -29.52 -35.87
C SER A 228 -8.70 -29.30 -35.70
N SER A 229 -8.21 -28.05 -35.85
CA SER A 229 -6.81 -27.68 -35.59
C SER A 229 -6.53 -27.38 -34.12
N THR A 230 -7.55 -27.12 -33.31
CA THR A 230 -7.38 -26.86 -31.88
C THR A 230 -7.28 -28.20 -31.14
N PRO A 231 -6.22 -28.43 -30.32
CA PRO A 231 -6.12 -29.66 -29.53
C PRO A 231 -7.34 -29.87 -28.64
N ASP A 232 -7.79 -31.11 -28.49
CA ASP A 232 -8.99 -31.42 -27.71
C ASP A 232 -8.89 -30.97 -26.25
N ASN A 233 -7.68 -31.01 -25.68
CA ASN A 233 -7.38 -30.60 -24.31
C ASN A 233 -7.14 -29.08 -24.14
N GLU A 234 -7.29 -28.30 -25.21
CA GLU A 234 -6.98 -26.86 -25.25
C GLU A 234 -8.03 -26.12 -26.07
N ARG A 235 -9.30 -26.48 -25.93
CA ARG A 235 -10.38 -25.84 -26.68
C ARG A 235 -10.81 -24.51 -26.05
N VAL A 236 -10.63 -24.38 -24.74
CA VAL A 236 -10.90 -23.16 -23.97
C VAL A 236 -9.60 -22.66 -23.35
N ALA A 237 -9.27 -21.39 -23.56
CA ALA A 237 -8.14 -20.72 -22.95
C ALA A 237 -8.61 -19.91 -21.73
N ILE A 238 -7.79 -19.92 -20.69
CA ILE A 238 -7.78 -18.89 -19.66
C ILE A 238 -6.58 -18.01 -19.97
N VAL A 239 -6.85 -16.79 -20.40
CA VAL A 239 -5.85 -15.82 -20.83
C VAL A 239 -5.64 -14.81 -19.72
N SER A 240 -4.40 -14.66 -19.30
CA SER A 240 -3.92 -13.62 -18.38
C SER A 240 -2.54 -13.15 -18.84
N ASP A 241 -2.07 -12.01 -18.36
CA ASP A 241 -0.66 -11.66 -18.52
C ASP A 241 0.18 -12.60 -17.66
N TYR A 242 0.97 -13.47 -18.29
CA TYR A 242 1.58 -14.65 -17.67
C TYR A 242 3.10 -14.43 -17.60
N SER A 243 3.50 -13.49 -16.75
CA SER A 243 4.89 -13.17 -16.44
C SER A 243 5.36 -14.09 -15.29
N GLU A 244 6.35 -14.96 -15.53
CA GLU A 244 6.93 -15.79 -14.45
C GLU A 244 7.56 -14.95 -13.32
N GLU A 245 7.96 -13.70 -13.62
CA GLU A 245 8.44 -12.73 -12.63
C GLU A 245 7.30 -12.15 -11.77
N ASP A 246 6.06 -12.17 -12.28
CA ASP A 246 4.85 -11.58 -11.69
C ASP A 246 3.69 -12.58 -11.49
N TYR A 247 3.97 -13.82 -11.03
CA TYR A 247 2.92 -14.76 -10.55
C TYR A 247 1.90 -14.09 -9.59
N LEU A 248 2.40 -13.02 -8.98
CA LEU A 248 1.90 -12.00 -8.06
C LEU A 248 0.53 -11.38 -8.39
N SER A 249 0.01 -11.39 -9.62
CA SER A 249 -1.25 -10.70 -9.92
C SER A 249 -2.39 -11.56 -10.49
N VAL A 250 -2.16 -12.62 -11.27
CA VAL A 250 -3.28 -13.33 -11.93
C VAL A 250 -3.14 -14.85 -12.05
N ASP A 251 -1.93 -15.36 -12.01
CA ASP A 251 -1.65 -16.75 -12.41
C ASP A 251 -2.23 -17.79 -11.46
N PHE A 252 -2.33 -17.46 -10.18
CA PHE A 252 -2.94 -18.34 -9.17
C PHE A 252 -4.42 -18.60 -9.48
N ALA A 253 -5.16 -17.57 -9.90
CA ALA A 253 -6.57 -17.66 -10.25
C ALA A 253 -6.78 -18.54 -11.50
N SER A 254 -5.90 -18.38 -12.50
CA SER A 254 -5.85 -19.25 -13.68
C SER A 254 -5.56 -20.71 -13.30
N ASP A 255 -4.59 -20.96 -12.41
CA ASP A 255 -4.23 -22.30 -11.93
C ASP A 255 -5.38 -22.97 -11.16
N ILE A 256 -6.11 -22.22 -10.32
CA ILE A 256 -7.30 -22.71 -9.59
C ILE A 256 -8.40 -23.11 -10.57
N ALA A 257 -8.69 -22.25 -11.56
CA ALA A 257 -9.72 -22.53 -12.56
C ALA A 257 -9.37 -23.75 -13.43
N VAL A 258 -8.11 -23.85 -13.89
CA VAL A 258 -7.62 -25.03 -14.64
C VAL A 258 -7.68 -26.29 -13.78
N ARG A 259 -7.36 -26.20 -12.48
CA ARG A 259 -7.49 -27.32 -11.54
C ARG A 259 -8.93 -27.81 -11.46
N ALA A 260 -9.88 -26.91 -11.26
CA ALA A 260 -11.30 -27.26 -11.18
C ALA A 260 -11.78 -27.94 -12.48
N ALA A 261 -11.44 -27.37 -13.64
CA ALA A 261 -11.76 -27.94 -14.96
C ALA A 261 -11.10 -29.30 -15.22
N THR A 262 -9.87 -29.48 -14.75
CA THR A 262 -9.15 -30.75 -14.94
C THR A 262 -9.75 -31.88 -14.12
N TYR A 263 -10.27 -31.55 -12.92
CA TYR A 263 -10.77 -32.53 -11.97
C TYR A 263 -12.23 -32.90 -12.22
N PHE A 264 -13.08 -31.89 -12.45
CA PHE A 264 -14.54 -32.04 -12.55
C PHE A 264 -15.06 -31.83 -13.97
N GLY A 265 -14.34 -31.07 -14.78
CA GLY A 265 -14.72 -30.76 -16.16
C GLY A 265 -14.28 -31.80 -17.18
N ARG A 266 -14.29 -31.37 -18.44
CA ARG A 266 -13.98 -32.17 -19.63
C ARG A 266 -12.48 -32.19 -19.96
N ARG A 267 -11.66 -31.45 -19.21
CA ARG A 267 -10.22 -31.31 -19.44
C ARG A 267 -9.90 -30.68 -20.79
N ILE A 268 -10.67 -29.67 -21.15
CA ILE A 268 -10.53 -28.93 -22.42
C ILE A 268 -10.02 -27.50 -22.20
N MET A 269 -9.67 -27.14 -20.95
CA MET A 269 -9.15 -25.83 -20.57
C MET A 269 -7.63 -25.82 -20.42
N VAL A 270 -7.02 -24.71 -20.81
CA VAL A 270 -5.57 -24.46 -20.65
C VAL A 270 -5.33 -23.00 -20.28
N ALA A 271 -4.35 -22.74 -19.41
CA ALA A 271 -3.87 -21.37 -19.15
C ALA A 271 -2.91 -20.94 -20.26
N ARG A 272 -3.01 -19.69 -20.70
CA ARG A 272 -2.16 -19.11 -21.77
C ARG A 272 -1.80 -17.67 -21.46
N ASP A 273 -0.61 -17.30 -21.94
CA ASP A 273 -0.17 -15.92 -22.07
C ASP A 273 -1.13 -15.06 -22.88
N ALA A 274 -1.27 -13.80 -22.45
CA ALA A 274 -1.96 -12.76 -23.17
C ALA A 274 -1.23 -12.38 -24.47
N GLU A 275 -1.81 -12.75 -25.62
CA GLU A 275 -1.42 -12.12 -26.88
C GLU A 275 -1.92 -10.65 -26.91
N GLU A 276 -0.99 -9.69 -26.96
CA GLU A 276 -1.24 -8.24 -26.78
C GLU A 276 -2.47 -7.69 -27.55
N ALA A 277 -2.69 -8.13 -28.80
CA ALA A 277 -3.68 -7.50 -29.68
C ALA A 277 -5.15 -7.79 -29.32
N HIS A 278 -5.44 -8.96 -28.75
CA HIS A 278 -6.80 -9.36 -28.37
C HIS A 278 -7.06 -9.13 -26.88
N TRP A 279 -6.07 -9.38 -26.03
CA TRP A 279 -6.13 -9.14 -24.59
C TRP A 279 -6.53 -7.70 -24.24
N THR A 280 -5.88 -6.72 -24.88
CA THR A 280 -6.10 -5.28 -24.69
C THR A 280 -7.53 -4.80 -25.02
N ARG A 281 -8.34 -5.66 -25.64
CA ARG A 281 -9.72 -5.39 -26.08
C ARG A 281 -10.78 -5.97 -25.14
N THR A 282 -10.39 -6.58 -24.03
CA THR A 282 -11.30 -7.21 -23.08
C THR A 282 -11.46 -6.35 -21.83
N GLY A 283 -12.54 -6.56 -21.06
CA GLY A 283 -12.72 -5.87 -19.79
C GLY A 283 -11.61 -6.19 -18.78
N ALA A 284 -11.15 -7.44 -18.73
CA ALA A 284 -10.07 -7.86 -17.84
C ALA A 284 -8.82 -6.95 -17.92
N PHE A 285 -8.50 -6.43 -19.11
CA PHE A 285 -7.37 -5.53 -19.28
C PHE A 285 -7.47 -4.21 -18.50
N GLU A 286 -8.70 -3.70 -18.27
CA GLU A 286 -8.91 -2.49 -17.44
C GLU A 286 -8.59 -2.76 -15.97
N GLY A 287 -8.83 -3.98 -15.49
CA GLY A 287 -8.44 -4.39 -14.15
C GLY A 287 -6.94 -4.59 -14.03
N TYR A 288 -6.34 -5.32 -14.97
CA TYR A 288 -4.90 -5.56 -15.03
C TYR A 288 -4.08 -4.26 -14.96
N ARG A 289 -4.46 -3.22 -15.72
CA ARG A 289 -3.79 -1.90 -15.69
C ARG A 289 -3.85 -1.18 -14.34
N ARG A 290 -4.77 -1.59 -13.46
CA ARG A 290 -4.95 -1.06 -12.11
C ARG A 290 -4.35 -1.99 -11.04
N GLY A 291 -3.60 -3.01 -11.44
CA GLY A 291 -3.04 -4.01 -10.52
C GLY A 291 -4.07 -5.03 -10.01
N ILE A 292 -5.29 -5.05 -10.56
CA ILE A 292 -6.34 -5.99 -10.14
C ILE A 292 -6.14 -7.33 -10.86
N PRO A 293 -6.13 -8.47 -10.12
CA PRO A 293 -6.14 -9.80 -10.71
C PRO A 293 -7.23 -9.95 -11.77
N SER A 294 -6.86 -10.11 -13.04
CA SER A 294 -7.83 -10.10 -14.14
C SER A 294 -7.54 -11.16 -15.17
N LEU A 295 -8.52 -12.02 -15.49
CA LEU A 295 -8.39 -13.06 -16.50
C LEU A 295 -9.54 -13.06 -17.49
N VAL A 296 -9.29 -13.63 -18.67
CA VAL A 296 -10.30 -13.84 -19.72
C VAL A 296 -10.47 -15.33 -19.94
N ILE A 297 -11.70 -15.82 -19.89
CA ILE A 297 -12.03 -17.17 -20.33
C ILE A 297 -12.62 -17.07 -21.74
N GLU A 298 -11.94 -17.68 -22.70
CA GLU A 298 -12.32 -17.64 -24.11
C GLU A 298 -12.01 -18.93 -24.87
N GLN A 299 -12.54 -19.08 -26.08
CA GLN A 299 -12.16 -20.14 -27.00
C GLN A 299 -10.67 -20.02 -27.37
N SER A 300 -10.01 -21.15 -27.57
CA SER A 300 -8.62 -21.17 -28.05
C SER A 300 -8.48 -20.99 -29.57
N ALA A 301 -9.58 -21.05 -30.31
CA ALA A 301 -9.57 -20.82 -31.75
C ALA A 301 -9.35 -19.33 -32.05
N THR A 302 -8.27 -19.01 -32.76
CA THR A 302 -7.88 -17.63 -33.11
C THR A 302 -8.76 -17.04 -34.22
N THR A 303 -9.36 -17.88 -35.06
CA THR A 303 -10.33 -17.48 -36.09
C THR A 303 -11.75 -17.49 -35.55
N THR A 304 -12.59 -16.55 -36.00
CA THR A 304 -14.02 -16.52 -35.71
C THR A 304 -14.83 -16.55 -37.00
N PRO A 305 -16.10 -16.99 -36.98
CA PRO A 305 -17.01 -16.79 -38.10
C PRO A 305 -17.13 -15.31 -38.45
N HIS A 306 -17.47 -15.01 -39.71
CA HIS A 306 -17.82 -13.66 -40.09
C HIS A 306 -19.00 -13.16 -39.24
N PHE A 307 -18.98 -11.88 -38.86
CA PHE A 307 -20.01 -11.24 -38.03
C PHE A 307 -21.47 -11.52 -38.50
N THR A 308 -21.70 -11.66 -39.81
CA THR A 308 -23.02 -11.97 -40.38
C THR A 308 -23.42 -13.44 -40.24
N ASP A 309 -22.44 -14.34 -40.06
CA ASP A 309 -22.59 -15.79 -39.93
C ASP A 309 -22.46 -16.24 -38.46
N ASP A 310 -22.35 -15.29 -37.51
CA ASP A 310 -22.31 -15.54 -36.06
C ASP A 310 -23.71 -15.82 -35.49
N ASP A 311 -24.39 -16.83 -36.05
CA ASP A 311 -25.72 -17.29 -35.63
C ASP A 311 -25.62 -18.49 -34.67
N TRP A 312 -26.63 -18.67 -33.82
CA TRP A 312 -26.59 -19.60 -32.68
C TRP A 312 -26.40 -21.08 -33.07
N ASP A 313 -26.75 -21.46 -34.30
CA ASP A 313 -26.70 -22.81 -34.84
C ASP A 313 -25.55 -23.03 -35.85
N HIS A 314 -24.57 -22.13 -35.86
CA HIS A 314 -23.39 -22.27 -36.71
C HIS A 314 -22.69 -23.62 -36.47
N SER A 315 -22.32 -24.33 -37.56
CA SER A 315 -21.83 -25.71 -37.49
C SER A 315 -20.50 -25.90 -36.76
N GLY A 316 -19.74 -24.82 -36.60
CA GLY A 316 -18.49 -24.78 -35.82
C GLY A 316 -18.67 -24.52 -34.32
N TYR A 317 -19.91 -24.40 -33.83
CA TYR A 317 -20.19 -24.09 -32.43
C TYR A 317 -20.29 -25.34 -31.56
N ASP A 318 -19.48 -25.35 -30.50
CA ASP A 318 -19.48 -26.34 -29.44
C ASP A 318 -19.84 -25.67 -28.12
N TYR A 319 -21.10 -25.78 -27.72
CA TYR A 319 -21.60 -25.21 -26.47
C TYR A 319 -21.06 -25.88 -25.21
N TYR A 320 -20.41 -27.05 -25.33
CA TYR A 320 -19.73 -27.64 -24.18
C TYR A 320 -18.50 -26.83 -23.75
N GLN A 321 -17.91 -26.03 -24.64
CA GLN A 321 -16.88 -25.06 -24.28
C GLN A 321 -17.43 -23.98 -23.32
N ALA A 322 -18.63 -23.45 -23.60
CA ALA A 322 -19.29 -22.50 -22.71
C ALA A 322 -19.70 -23.12 -21.37
N VAL A 323 -20.14 -24.38 -21.36
CA VAL A 323 -20.41 -25.13 -20.11
C VAL A 323 -19.15 -25.27 -19.26
N GLU A 324 -18.04 -25.65 -19.89
CA GLU A 324 -16.74 -25.77 -19.19
C GLU A 324 -16.29 -24.42 -18.62
N ALA A 325 -16.37 -23.36 -19.41
CA ALA A 325 -16.01 -22.00 -19.00
C ALA A 325 -16.84 -21.53 -17.79
N VAL A 326 -18.15 -21.76 -17.81
CA VAL A 326 -19.05 -21.42 -16.69
C VAL A 326 -18.73 -22.23 -15.44
N GLY A 327 -18.46 -23.53 -15.58
CA GLY A 327 -18.08 -24.39 -14.45
C GLY A 327 -16.80 -23.90 -13.77
N ALA A 328 -15.75 -23.65 -14.56
CA ALA A 328 -14.47 -23.18 -14.05
C ALA A 328 -14.56 -21.80 -13.39
N ALA A 329 -15.23 -20.85 -14.05
CA ALA A 329 -15.46 -19.51 -13.50
C ALA A 329 -16.26 -19.54 -12.20
N SER A 330 -17.28 -20.40 -12.10
CA SER A 330 -18.10 -20.52 -10.89
C SER A 330 -17.30 -21.09 -9.72
N CYS A 331 -16.45 -22.09 -10.00
CA CYS A 331 -15.57 -22.68 -8.99
C CYS A 331 -14.53 -21.67 -8.49
N LEU A 332 -13.90 -20.93 -9.41
CA LEU A 332 -12.96 -19.87 -9.08
C LEU A 332 -13.63 -18.75 -8.29
N ALA A 333 -14.77 -18.23 -8.76
CA ALA A 333 -15.49 -17.15 -8.09
C ALA A 333 -15.98 -17.56 -6.69
N TRP A 334 -16.37 -18.81 -6.50
CA TRP A 334 -16.73 -19.30 -5.16
C TRP A 334 -15.51 -19.46 -4.26
N TYR A 335 -14.38 -19.89 -4.82
CA TYR A 335 -13.13 -20.01 -4.09
C TYR A 335 -12.69 -18.63 -3.58
N LEU A 336 -12.48 -17.67 -4.49
CA LEU A 336 -12.12 -16.28 -4.15
C LEU A 336 -13.20 -15.61 -3.28
N GLY A 337 -14.48 -15.96 -3.51
CA GLY A 337 -15.61 -15.36 -2.81
C GLY A 337 -15.77 -15.83 -1.38
N ASN A 338 -15.00 -16.83 -0.95
CA ASN A 338 -14.96 -17.31 0.43
C ASN A 338 -13.58 -17.11 1.11
N GLU A 339 -12.65 -16.43 0.44
CA GLU A 339 -11.41 -15.91 1.06
C GLU A 339 -11.73 -14.72 2.00
N GLY A 340 -10.78 -14.29 2.83
CA GLY A 340 -10.91 -13.12 3.72
C GLY A 340 -11.73 -13.37 5.01
N LYS A 341 -11.77 -14.61 5.50
CA LYS A 341 -12.48 -14.98 6.77
C LYS A 341 -11.69 -15.85 7.73
N GLY A 342 -10.42 -16.09 7.45
CA GLY A 342 -9.62 -17.01 8.23
C GLY A 342 -10.06 -18.48 8.18
N TYR A 343 -10.84 -18.89 7.17
CA TYR A 343 -11.12 -20.30 6.92
C TYR A 343 -10.01 -20.91 6.05
N ALA A 344 -9.48 -22.06 6.47
CA ALA A 344 -8.62 -22.82 5.58
C ALA A 344 -9.45 -23.45 4.46
N ILE A 345 -8.99 -23.33 3.21
CA ILE A 345 -9.60 -24.04 2.10
C ILE A 345 -8.99 -25.44 2.03
N THR A 346 -9.85 -26.44 1.94
CA THR A 346 -9.44 -27.83 1.79
C THR A 346 -9.59 -28.26 0.34
N LEU A 347 -8.47 -28.68 -0.26
CA LEU A 347 -8.41 -29.26 -1.59
C LEU A 347 -8.06 -30.75 -1.48
N SER A 348 -8.95 -31.61 -1.95
CA SER A 348 -8.75 -33.06 -1.96
C SER A 348 -8.54 -33.61 -3.37
N GLY A 349 -8.03 -34.84 -3.46
CA GLY A 349 -7.98 -35.53 -4.74
C GLY A 349 -7.46 -36.96 -4.66
N GLY A 350 -7.59 -37.67 -5.77
CA GLY A 350 -7.06 -39.02 -5.96
C GLY A 350 -5.91 -39.08 -6.97
N ILE A 351 -4.92 -39.94 -6.70
CA ILE A 351 -3.82 -40.28 -7.60
C ILE A 351 -3.69 -41.80 -7.68
N SER A 352 -3.86 -42.37 -8.87
CA SER A 352 -3.32 -43.70 -9.16
C SER A 352 -1.89 -43.54 -9.68
N LEU A 353 -0.93 -44.16 -8.99
CA LEU A 353 0.50 -44.02 -9.24
C LEU A 353 1.12 -45.39 -9.51
N SER A 354 1.60 -45.60 -10.73
CA SER A 354 2.28 -46.84 -11.11
C SER A 354 3.62 -46.99 -10.35
N LYS A 355 4.17 -48.20 -10.35
CA LYS A 355 5.50 -48.48 -9.75
C LYS A 355 6.59 -47.57 -10.34
N HIS A 356 7.50 -47.09 -9.50
CA HIS A 356 8.62 -46.20 -9.87
C HIS A 356 8.19 -44.96 -10.67
N TYR A 357 6.98 -44.47 -10.41
CA TYR A 357 6.43 -43.33 -11.10
C TYR A 357 6.34 -42.12 -10.18
N THR A 358 6.59 -40.96 -10.75
CA THR A 358 6.50 -39.65 -10.08
C THR A 358 5.35 -38.87 -10.68
N ARG A 359 4.56 -38.22 -9.84
CA ARG A 359 3.47 -37.34 -10.28
C ARG A 359 3.49 -36.03 -9.54
N ASN A 360 3.35 -34.95 -10.31
CA ASN A 360 3.34 -33.60 -9.80
C ASN A 360 1.91 -33.05 -9.78
N ARG A 361 1.62 -32.26 -8.76
CA ARG A 361 0.36 -31.52 -8.60
C ARG A 361 0.69 -30.08 -8.28
N THR A 362 0.17 -29.15 -9.07
CA THR A 362 0.27 -27.72 -8.80
C THR A 362 -0.58 -27.34 -7.59
N LEU A 363 -0.01 -26.48 -6.77
CA LEU A 363 -0.56 -25.88 -5.56
C LEU A 363 -0.35 -24.37 -5.65
N PRO A 364 -1.33 -23.62 -6.16
CA PRO A 364 -1.29 -22.16 -6.11
C PRO A 364 -1.46 -21.74 -4.64
N LEU A 365 -0.48 -21.02 -4.08
CA LEU A 365 -0.52 -20.46 -2.73
C LEU A 365 -0.39 -18.94 -2.82
N THR A 366 -1.29 -18.21 -2.14
CA THR A 366 -1.48 -16.78 -2.37
C THR A 366 -0.57 -15.88 -1.52
N GLY A 367 0.01 -16.39 -0.43
CA GLY A 367 0.95 -15.65 0.40
C GLY A 367 1.64 -16.51 1.46
N THR A 368 2.08 -15.87 2.56
CA THR A 368 2.72 -16.57 3.68
C THR A 368 1.69 -17.47 4.35
N SER A 369 1.99 -18.75 4.47
CA SER A 369 0.97 -19.71 4.91
C SER A 369 1.59 -20.98 5.46
N THR A 370 0.76 -21.79 6.10
CA THR A 370 1.09 -23.18 6.42
C THR A 370 0.30 -24.10 5.50
N VAL A 371 1.01 -24.89 4.69
CA VAL A 371 0.39 -25.96 3.90
C VAL A 371 0.57 -27.29 4.60
N THR A 372 -0.54 -27.98 4.84
CA THR A 372 -0.57 -29.35 5.37
C THR A 372 -1.16 -30.28 4.33
N VAL A 373 -0.39 -31.31 3.96
CA VAL A 373 -0.82 -32.38 3.06
C VAL A 373 -0.95 -33.67 3.87
N SER A 374 -2.16 -34.21 3.89
CA SER A 374 -2.49 -35.52 4.43
C SER A 374 -2.76 -36.50 3.31
N MET A 375 -2.14 -37.67 3.34
CA MET A 375 -2.24 -38.69 2.30
C MET A 375 -2.55 -40.04 2.93
N LYS A 376 -3.39 -40.83 2.24
CA LYS A 376 -3.66 -42.24 2.56
C LYS A 376 -3.66 -43.03 1.27
N TRP A 377 -3.20 -44.27 1.29
CA TRP A 377 -3.22 -45.09 0.09
C TRP A 377 -3.49 -46.56 0.33
N THR A 378 -3.82 -47.23 -0.76
CA THR A 378 -3.92 -48.69 -0.84
C THR A 378 -2.80 -49.24 -1.71
N GLY A 379 -2.34 -50.45 -1.37
CA GLY A 379 -1.17 -51.10 -1.99
C GLY A 379 0.01 -51.20 -1.01
N ASN A 380 0.79 -52.27 -1.08
CA ASN A 380 1.94 -52.48 -0.20
C ASN A 380 3.19 -51.85 -0.83
N THR A 381 3.29 -50.53 -0.73
CA THR A 381 4.37 -49.76 -1.37
C THR A 381 4.93 -48.68 -0.46
N ILE A 382 6.07 -48.13 -0.88
CA ILE A 382 6.72 -46.99 -0.24
C ILE A 382 6.36 -45.74 -1.06
N VAL A 383 5.77 -44.76 -0.40
CA VAL A 383 5.43 -43.47 -1.01
C VAL A 383 6.28 -42.38 -0.38
N GLU A 384 6.85 -41.53 -1.22
CA GLU A 384 7.47 -40.26 -0.83
C GLU A 384 6.59 -39.11 -1.32
N ALA A 385 6.41 -38.10 -0.47
CA ALA A 385 5.76 -36.86 -0.83
C ALA A 385 6.67 -35.68 -0.50
N GLN A 386 6.78 -34.77 -1.45
CA GLN A 386 7.59 -33.56 -1.36
C GLN A 386 6.72 -32.34 -1.64
N ILE A 387 6.97 -31.26 -0.91
CA ILE A 387 6.51 -29.92 -1.27
C ILE A 387 7.70 -29.19 -1.87
N VAL A 388 7.54 -28.76 -3.11
CA VAL A 388 8.57 -28.10 -3.90
C VAL A 388 8.16 -26.65 -4.12
N SER A 389 9.08 -25.72 -3.85
CA SER A 389 8.90 -24.29 -4.03
C SER A 389 8.86 -23.88 -5.50
N PRO A 390 8.43 -22.64 -5.80
CA PRO A 390 8.52 -22.07 -7.14
C PRO A 390 9.94 -22.08 -7.73
N ASP A 391 10.96 -21.96 -6.87
CA ASP A 391 12.38 -22.01 -7.27
C ASP A 391 12.89 -23.45 -7.49
N LEU A 392 11.98 -24.43 -7.49
CA LEU A 392 12.26 -25.86 -7.63
C LEU A 392 13.05 -26.47 -6.46
N GLU A 393 13.01 -25.83 -5.29
CA GLU A 393 13.64 -26.36 -4.07
C GLU A 393 12.67 -27.22 -3.27
N VAL A 394 13.12 -28.38 -2.79
CA VAL A 394 12.31 -29.22 -1.89
C VAL A 394 12.32 -28.60 -0.49
N ILE A 395 11.21 -27.96 -0.11
CA ILE A 395 11.07 -27.30 1.20
C ILE A 395 10.57 -28.26 2.29
N GLN A 396 9.91 -29.35 1.90
CA GLN A 396 9.52 -30.39 2.82
C GLN A 396 9.46 -31.75 2.12
N THR A 397 9.87 -32.81 2.81
CA THR A 397 9.78 -34.19 2.29
C THR A 397 9.45 -35.18 3.40
N SER A 398 8.71 -36.23 3.06
CA SER A 398 8.58 -37.40 3.92
C SER A 398 8.35 -38.66 3.10
N VAL A 399 8.85 -39.78 3.59
CA VAL A 399 8.79 -41.08 2.95
C VAL A 399 8.39 -42.14 3.95
N THR A 400 7.44 -42.99 3.59
CA THR A 400 6.98 -44.06 4.48
C THR A 400 6.39 -45.24 3.70
N SER A 401 6.43 -46.41 4.34
CA SER A 401 5.70 -47.62 3.92
C SER A 401 4.41 -47.81 4.70
N GLU A 402 4.15 -46.99 5.71
CA GLU A 402 2.87 -46.97 6.41
C GLU A 402 1.87 -46.31 5.48
N ASN A 403 0.69 -46.91 5.26
CA ASN A 403 -0.31 -46.48 4.25
C ASN A 403 -0.96 -45.10 4.50
N SER A 404 -0.29 -44.22 5.24
CA SER A 404 -0.65 -42.85 5.53
C SER A 404 0.59 -41.99 5.74
N LEU A 405 0.52 -40.74 5.30
CA LEU A 405 1.59 -39.75 5.46
C LEU A 405 1.00 -38.37 5.71
N ASN A 406 1.61 -37.60 6.60
CA ASN A 406 1.33 -36.18 6.76
C ASN A 406 2.62 -35.39 6.61
N ILE A 407 2.58 -34.31 5.82
CA ILE A 407 3.67 -33.34 5.70
C ILE A 407 3.12 -31.94 5.88
N THR A 408 3.85 -31.10 6.61
CA THR A 408 3.50 -29.69 6.84
C THR A 408 4.72 -28.85 6.49
N ALA A 409 4.51 -27.77 5.74
CA ALA A 409 5.55 -26.82 5.39
C ALA A 409 5.08 -25.39 5.63
N SER A 410 6.00 -24.55 6.08
CA SER A 410 5.84 -23.10 6.06
C SER A 410 6.16 -22.59 4.66
N VAL A 411 5.33 -21.66 4.19
CA VAL A 411 5.44 -21.02 2.89
C VAL A 411 5.77 -19.57 3.18
N GLU A 412 6.98 -19.16 2.85
CA GLU A 412 7.52 -17.83 3.18
C GLU A 412 7.33 -16.82 2.05
N LYS A 413 6.94 -17.29 0.86
CA LYS A 413 6.67 -16.45 -0.30
C LYS A 413 5.54 -17.04 -1.13
N ARG A 414 4.75 -16.15 -1.72
CA ARG A 414 3.74 -16.54 -2.72
C ARG A 414 4.36 -17.25 -3.91
N GLY A 415 3.59 -18.13 -4.54
CA GLY A 415 3.99 -18.74 -5.81
C GLY A 415 3.32 -20.07 -6.16
N ARG A 416 3.76 -20.62 -7.29
CA ARG A 416 3.34 -21.94 -7.77
C ARG A 416 4.13 -23.05 -7.08
N TYR A 417 3.57 -23.62 -6.03
CA TYR A 417 4.16 -24.78 -5.36
C TYR A 417 3.75 -26.08 -6.06
N HIS A 418 4.52 -27.14 -5.82
CA HIS A 418 4.21 -28.47 -6.32
C HIS A 418 4.22 -29.52 -5.21
N LEU A 419 3.14 -30.29 -5.12
CA LEU A 419 3.15 -31.57 -4.42
C LEU A 419 3.65 -32.65 -5.39
N VAL A 420 4.87 -33.14 -5.13
CA VAL A 420 5.50 -34.22 -5.88
C VAL A 420 5.33 -35.52 -5.11
N VAL A 421 4.66 -36.49 -5.71
CA VAL A 421 4.41 -37.80 -5.11
C VAL A 421 5.16 -38.87 -5.90
N ILE A 422 6.00 -39.64 -5.21
CA ILE A 422 6.88 -40.65 -5.80
C ILE A 422 6.50 -42.01 -5.21
N ASN A 423 6.23 -42.99 -6.07
CA ASN A 423 6.04 -44.38 -5.68
C ASN A 423 7.35 -45.16 -5.87
N HIS A 424 8.05 -45.45 -4.78
CA HIS A 424 9.32 -46.17 -4.81
C HIS A 424 9.17 -47.67 -4.94
N GLY A 425 8.01 -48.23 -4.60
CA GLY A 425 7.81 -49.67 -4.60
C GLY A 425 7.35 -50.24 -5.93
N ASN A 426 7.10 -51.55 -5.91
CA ASN A 426 6.86 -52.37 -7.10
C ASN A 426 5.36 -52.57 -7.42
N GLU A 427 4.48 -52.03 -6.59
CA GLU A 427 3.02 -52.11 -6.75
C GLU A 427 2.44 -50.73 -7.10
N THR A 428 1.32 -50.71 -7.80
CA THR A 428 0.56 -49.48 -8.04
C THR A 428 -0.09 -49.04 -6.73
N ALA A 429 0.05 -47.76 -6.38
CA ALA A 429 -0.68 -47.15 -5.27
C ALA A 429 -1.89 -46.38 -5.77
N VAL A 430 -3.00 -46.47 -5.04
CA VAL A 430 -4.12 -45.52 -5.17
C VAL A 430 -4.12 -44.67 -3.93
N ILE A 431 -3.81 -43.39 -4.11
CA ILE A 431 -3.52 -42.41 -3.07
C ILE A 431 -4.64 -41.37 -3.06
N ASP A 432 -5.29 -41.22 -1.91
CA ASP A 432 -6.17 -40.11 -1.61
C ASP A 432 -5.38 -39.08 -0.81
N TYR A 433 -5.48 -37.82 -1.19
CA TYR A 433 -4.78 -36.73 -0.52
C TYR A 433 -5.74 -35.58 -0.22
N THR A 434 -5.46 -34.88 0.86
CA THR A 434 -6.16 -33.68 1.32
C THR A 434 -5.11 -32.63 1.65
N ILE A 435 -5.33 -31.43 1.15
CA ILE A 435 -4.44 -30.29 1.29
C ILE A 435 -5.22 -29.21 2.00
N ILE A 436 -4.64 -28.71 3.08
CA ILE A 436 -5.17 -27.60 3.87
C ILE A 436 -4.13 -26.51 3.76
N HIS A 437 -4.53 -25.33 3.32
CA HIS A 437 -3.69 -24.14 3.33
C HIS A 437 -4.51 -22.95 3.79
N TYR A 438 -3.82 -21.97 4.36
CA TYR A 438 -4.36 -20.65 4.68
C TYR A 438 -4.10 -19.70 3.52
N GLN A 439 -4.99 -18.75 3.33
CA GLN A 439 -4.85 -17.71 2.32
C GLN A 439 -4.34 -16.45 3.00
N ASP A 440 -3.77 -15.57 2.18
CA ASP A 440 -3.36 -14.20 2.46
C ASP A 440 -3.93 -13.45 1.25
N PHE A 441 -5.04 -12.75 1.48
CA PHE A 441 -5.92 -12.25 0.42
C PHE A 441 -5.52 -10.85 -0.07
N ASP A 442 -5.20 -9.94 0.85
CA ASP A 442 -4.74 -8.58 0.55
C ASP A 442 -3.22 -8.47 0.34
N MET A 443 -2.49 -9.56 0.54
CA MET A 443 -1.08 -9.73 0.17
C MET A 443 -0.12 -8.89 1.02
N ASP A 444 -0.43 -8.70 2.29
CA ASP A 444 0.42 -7.99 3.25
C ASP A 444 1.43 -8.90 3.97
N SER A 445 1.42 -10.21 3.68
CA SER A 445 2.22 -11.26 4.32
C SER A 445 1.70 -11.74 5.69
N LEU A 446 0.43 -11.47 5.99
CA LEU A 446 -0.32 -12.02 7.11
C LEU A 446 -1.44 -12.92 6.58
N ASP A 447 -1.51 -14.17 7.03
CA ASP A 447 -2.57 -15.06 6.55
C ASP A 447 -3.93 -14.70 7.17
N ASP A 448 -5.03 -14.82 6.40
CA ASP A 448 -6.41 -14.47 6.77
C ASP A 448 -6.84 -15.03 8.14
N LEU A 449 -6.29 -16.18 8.57
CA LEU A 449 -6.60 -16.77 9.88
C LEU A 449 -5.85 -16.04 10.99
N THR A 450 -4.59 -15.69 10.76
CA THR A 450 -3.83 -14.83 11.66
C THR A 450 -4.46 -13.46 11.74
N GLU A 451 -4.87 -12.87 10.63
CA GLU A 451 -5.58 -11.59 10.60
C GLU A 451 -6.88 -11.61 11.41
N TYR A 452 -7.71 -12.64 11.21
CA TYR A 452 -8.92 -12.82 12.01
C TYR A 452 -8.65 -12.87 13.53
N ARG A 453 -7.52 -13.47 13.93
CA ARG A 453 -7.09 -13.59 15.34
C ARG A 453 -6.46 -12.30 15.87
N PHE A 454 -5.73 -11.61 15.02
CA PHE A 454 -5.06 -10.35 15.30
C PHE A 454 -6.02 -9.15 15.20
N HIS A 455 -7.19 -9.40 14.62
CA HIS A 455 -8.23 -8.42 14.39
C HIS A 455 -7.88 -7.37 13.33
N SER A 456 -6.99 -7.65 12.39
CA SER A 456 -6.90 -6.91 11.13
C SER A 456 -8.06 -7.25 10.16
N ASP A 457 -8.17 -6.50 9.07
CA ASP A 457 -9.12 -6.70 7.98
C ASP A 457 -8.43 -7.40 6.79
N ALA A 458 -8.69 -8.70 6.63
CA ALA A 458 -8.16 -9.60 5.58
C ALA A 458 -8.48 -9.25 4.12
N ILE A 459 -8.88 -8.02 3.86
CA ILE A 459 -9.08 -7.47 2.53
C ILE A 459 -8.42 -6.09 2.36
N SER A 460 -7.72 -5.61 3.38
CA SER A 460 -7.05 -4.32 3.43
C SER A 460 -5.65 -4.55 3.99
N PRO A 461 -4.59 -4.39 3.18
CA PRO A 461 -3.24 -4.67 3.66
C PRO A 461 -2.79 -3.73 4.77
N ASP A 462 -3.49 -2.61 4.97
CA ASP A 462 -3.28 -1.62 6.03
C ASP A 462 -4.69 -1.26 6.55
N THR A 463 -5.05 -1.80 7.72
CA THR A 463 -6.42 -1.78 8.24
C THR A 463 -6.82 -0.38 8.74
N ASP A 464 -5.90 0.40 9.29
CA ASP A 464 -6.18 1.72 9.85
C ASP A 464 -5.62 2.90 9.04
N ASN A 465 -4.87 2.60 7.97
CA ASN A 465 -4.34 3.53 6.98
C ASN A 465 -3.33 4.52 7.55
N ASP A 466 -2.46 4.04 8.43
CA ASP A 466 -1.41 4.83 9.05
C ASP A 466 -0.09 4.84 8.25
N GLY A 467 0.09 3.87 7.34
CA GLY A 467 1.27 3.67 6.51
C GLY A 467 2.07 2.39 6.81
N LEU A 468 1.77 1.67 7.89
CA LEU A 468 2.31 0.36 8.24
C LEU A 468 1.28 -0.71 7.85
N ASN A 469 1.72 -1.78 7.17
CA ASN A 469 0.80 -2.86 6.80
C ASN A 469 0.60 -3.84 7.96
N ASP A 470 -0.55 -4.52 8.01
CA ASP A 470 -0.93 -5.34 9.17
C ASP A 470 0.06 -6.49 9.42
N GLY A 471 0.68 -7.02 8.36
CA GLY A 471 1.76 -7.99 8.44
C GLY A 471 3.03 -7.48 9.15
N LEU A 472 3.41 -6.22 8.94
CA LEU A 472 4.50 -5.55 9.66
C LEU A 472 4.05 -5.21 11.07
N GLU A 473 2.83 -4.73 11.26
CA GLU A 473 2.28 -4.46 12.60
C GLU A 473 2.26 -5.72 13.47
N TYR A 474 1.91 -6.87 12.90
CA TYR A 474 2.02 -8.16 13.56
C TYR A 474 3.47 -8.51 13.96
N ALA A 475 4.45 -8.14 13.14
CA ALA A 475 5.86 -8.38 13.41
C ALA A 475 6.43 -7.43 14.48
N TYR A 476 6.02 -6.16 14.49
CA TYR A 476 6.41 -5.16 15.50
C TYR A 476 5.61 -5.30 16.81
N GLY A 477 4.39 -5.83 16.72
CA GLY A 477 3.45 -5.97 17.83
C GLY A 477 2.53 -4.77 18.05
N SER A 478 2.41 -3.86 17.07
CA SER A 478 1.46 -2.74 17.09
C SER A 478 0.02 -3.20 16.85
N ASP A 479 -0.97 -2.31 17.05
CA ASP A 479 -2.40 -2.63 16.88
C ASP A 479 -2.91 -2.17 15.49
N PRO A 480 -3.30 -3.10 14.58
CA PRO A 480 -3.71 -2.79 13.20
C PRO A 480 -5.00 -1.98 13.07
N ARG A 481 -5.58 -1.56 14.19
CA ARG A 481 -6.77 -0.72 14.24
C ARG A 481 -6.51 0.62 14.89
N ASN A 482 -5.26 0.91 15.24
CA ASN A 482 -4.87 2.11 15.93
C ASN A 482 -3.64 2.74 15.28
N VAL A 483 -3.90 3.80 14.51
CA VAL A 483 -2.92 4.56 13.72
C VAL A 483 -1.75 5.18 14.51
N ASP A 484 -1.71 4.99 15.84
CA ASP A 484 -0.79 5.56 16.83
C ASP A 484 -0.90 4.65 18.08
N THR A 485 -0.19 3.53 18.06
CA THR A 485 -0.38 2.43 19.00
C THR A 485 -0.02 2.83 20.44
N ASP A 486 1.05 3.60 20.63
CA ASP A 486 1.50 4.00 21.96
C ASP A 486 0.96 5.37 22.42
N GLY A 487 0.39 6.15 21.51
CA GLY A 487 -0.35 7.37 21.79
C GLY A 487 0.55 8.60 21.99
N ASP A 488 1.72 8.63 21.37
CA ASP A 488 2.69 9.72 21.49
C ASP A 488 2.46 10.87 20.48
N GLY A 489 1.64 10.63 19.46
CA GLY A 489 1.26 11.57 18.41
C GLY A 489 1.95 11.37 17.06
N ALA A 490 2.89 10.42 16.95
CA ALA A 490 3.35 9.85 15.70
C ALA A 490 2.35 8.79 15.20
N ARG A 491 2.55 8.31 13.97
CA ARG A 491 1.82 7.14 13.46
C ARG A 491 2.80 5.98 13.40
N ASP A 492 2.36 4.76 13.63
CA ASP A 492 3.25 3.59 13.65
C ASP A 492 4.05 3.47 12.35
N GLY A 493 3.41 3.73 11.20
CA GLY A 493 4.09 3.79 9.91
C GLY A 493 5.16 4.87 9.81
N ALA A 494 4.91 6.07 10.38
CA ALA A 494 5.88 7.17 10.39
C ALA A 494 7.04 6.91 11.34
N GLU A 495 6.78 6.27 12.49
CA GLU A 495 7.81 5.88 13.45
C GLU A 495 8.75 4.84 12.85
N VAL A 496 8.20 3.79 12.23
CA VAL A 496 9.02 2.75 11.59
C VAL A 496 9.88 3.34 10.45
N ASP A 497 9.33 4.26 9.66
CA ASP A 497 10.07 4.98 8.61
C ASP A 497 11.20 5.88 9.20
N ALA A 498 10.99 6.43 10.39
CA ALA A 498 11.98 7.22 11.12
C ALA A 498 13.02 6.35 11.88
N GLY A 499 12.79 5.04 12.01
CA GLY A 499 13.65 4.12 12.77
C GLY A 499 13.27 4.00 14.25
N CYS A 500 12.12 4.55 14.63
CA CYS A 500 11.52 4.45 15.96
C CYS A 500 10.77 3.12 16.15
N ASN A 501 10.27 2.89 17.36
CA ASN A 501 9.50 1.71 17.70
C ASN A 501 8.06 2.10 18.07
N PRO A 502 7.02 1.66 17.34
CA PRO A 502 5.61 2.06 17.52
C PRO A 502 4.95 1.64 18.85
N LEU A 503 5.75 1.16 19.79
CA LEU A 503 5.35 0.72 21.12
C LEU A 503 6.05 1.52 22.22
N VAL A 504 6.83 2.53 21.85
CA VAL A 504 7.72 3.29 22.74
C VAL A 504 7.59 4.79 22.44
N VAL A 505 6.86 5.48 23.31
CA VAL A 505 6.53 6.91 23.19
C VAL A 505 7.71 7.90 23.14
N ASP A 506 8.94 7.42 23.31
CA ASP A 506 10.18 8.20 23.50
C ASP A 506 11.35 7.23 23.23
N THR A 507 11.77 7.16 21.97
CA THR A 507 12.70 6.14 21.44
C THR A 507 14.11 6.32 22.00
N ASP A 508 14.60 7.55 22.12
CA ASP A 508 15.96 7.84 22.57
C ASP A 508 16.06 8.09 24.09
N GLY A 509 14.93 8.32 24.76
CA GLY A 509 14.81 8.55 26.18
C GLY A 509 15.23 9.95 26.63
N ASP A 510 15.15 10.97 25.78
CA ASP A 510 15.43 12.38 26.10
C ASP A 510 14.23 13.11 26.74
N THR A 511 13.05 12.48 26.82
CA THR A 511 11.77 13.01 27.34
C THR A 511 10.94 13.88 26.40
N LEU A 512 11.41 14.13 25.18
CA LEU A 512 10.55 14.45 24.05
C LEU A 512 9.91 13.15 23.56
N PHE A 513 8.74 13.28 22.93
CA PHE A 513 8.06 12.13 22.34
C PHE A 513 8.35 12.12 20.84
N ASP A 514 8.47 10.95 20.24
CA ASP A 514 8.82 10.79 18.83
C ASP A 514 7.85 11.59 17.94
N GLY A 515 6.56 11.58 18.27
CA GLY A 515 5.53 12.39 17.62
C GLY A 515 5.78 13.91 17.67
N TYR A 516 6.31 14.41 18.79
CA TYR A 516 6.69 15.82 18.90
C TYR A 516 7.88 16.13 18.01
N GLU A 517 8.94 15.33 18.10
CA GLU A 517 10.19 15.51 17.37
C GLU A 517 9.98 15.46 15.86
N LEU A 518 9.29 14.43 15.35
CA LEU A 518 8.93 14.31 13.94
C LEU A 518 8.12 15.49 13.42
N SER A 519 7.24 16.06 14.25
CA SER A 519 6.44 17.23 13.88
C SER A 519 7.22 18.55 13.88
N HIS A 520 8.37 18.62 14.57
CA HIS A 520 9.24 19.79 14.66
C HIS A 520 10.52 19.65 13.82
N GLY A 521 10.78 18.48 13.22
CA GLY A 521 11.94 18.24 12.37
C GLY A 521 13.21 17.85 13.14
N LEU A 522 13.05 17.37 14.38
CA LEU A 522 14.10 16.77 15.19
C LEU A 522 14.28 15.29 14.84
N ASP A 523 15.39 14.68 15.27
CA ASP A 523 15.67 13.26 15.08
C ASP A 523 15.32 12.44 16.33
N PRO A 524 14.17 11.74 16.36
CA PRO A 524 13.69 10.99 17.54
C PRO A 524 14.57 9.79 17.95
N THR A 525 15.64 9.52 17.20
CA THR A 525 16.57 8.43 17.50
C THR A 525 17.85 8.90 18.19
N THR A 526 18.01 10.22 18.39
CA THR A 526 19.17 10.83 19.04
C THR A 526 18.75 12.00 19.93
N LYS A 527 19.30 12.02 21.14
CA LYS A 527 18.96 13.04 22.15
C LYS A 527 19.39 14.44 21.80
N ASP A 528 20.25 14.55 20.80
CA ASP A 528 21.05 15.70 20.43
C ASP A 528 21.05 15.66 18.88
N THR A 529 20.12 16.41 18.30
CA THR A 529 19.78 16.39 16.87
C THR A 529 20.89 17.03 16.04
N ASP A 530 21.50 18.11 16.52
CA ASP A 530 22.56 18.82 15.80
C ASP A 530 23.98 18.36 16.18
N GLY A 531 24.14 17.65 17.30
CA GLY A 531 25.39 17.03 17.72
C GLY A 531 26.33 17.97 18.47
N ASP A 532 25.84 19.09 19.01
CA ASP A 532 26.65 20.08 19.73
C ASP A 532 27.02 19.63 21.17
N GLY A 533 26.33 18.62 21.70
CA GLY A 533 26.51 18.05 23.02
C GLY A 533 25.49 18.48 24.08
N LEU A 534 24.43 19.21 23.70
CA LEU A 534 23.26 19.54 24.48
C LEU A 534 22.07 18.66 24.02
N ASP A 535 21.26 18.18 24.96
CA ASP A 535 20.09 17.37 24.58
C ASP A 535 18.96 18.32 24.06
N ASP A 536 18.19 17.93 23.05
CA ASP A 536 17.13 18.72 22.40
C ASP A 536 16.12 19.26 23.43
N ASN A 537 15.74 18.41 24.41
CA ASN A 537 14.84 18.81 25.49
C ASN A 537 15.40 19.96 26.35
N ILE A 538 16.72 20.05 26.51
CA ILE A 538 17.41 21.10 27.28
C ILE A 538 17.41 22.37 26.45
N GLU A 539 17.78 22.30 25.18
CA GLU A 539 17.77 23.44 24.25
C GLU A 539 16.40 24.10 24.17
N LEU A 540 15.35 23.30 23.97
CA LEU A 540 13.96 23.79 23.97
C LEU A 540 13.58 24.46 25.30
N SER A 541 14.11 23.98 26.43
CA SER A 541 13.88 24.59 27.75
C SER A 541 14.60 25.93 27.93
N MET A 542 15.67 26.15 27.17
CA MET A 542 16.50 27.37 27.15
C MET A 542 16.07 28.33 26.01
N ASN A 543 15.17 27.90 25.11
CA ASN A 543 14.76 28.57 23.86
C ASN A 543 15.86 28.64 22.78
N LEU A 544 16.80 27.72 22.83
CA LEU A 544 17.80 27.51 21.78
C LEU A 544 17.18 26.74 20.60
N ASP A 545 17.88 26.66 19.46
CA ASP A 545 17.44 25.93 18.26
C ASP A 545 18.12 24.55 18.19
N PRO A 546 17.43 23.44 18.52
CA PRO A 546 18.02 22.09 18.57
C PRO A 546 18.49 21.53 17.22
N THR A 547 18.33 22.31 16.15
CA THR A 547 18.78 21.94 14.81
C THR A 547 20.00 22.73 14.36
N ASN A 548 20.61 23.50 15.27
CA ASN A 548 21.68 24.43 14.98
C ASN A 548 22.67 24.54 16.14
N GLU A 549 23.87 23.97 15.94
CA GLU A 549 24.94 23.89 16.96
C GLU A 549 25.37 25.25 17.58
N ASP A 550 24.95 26.37 17.01
CA ASP A 550 25.33 27.76 17.38
C ASP A 550 24.13 28.67 17.10
N THR A 551 23.23 28.80 18.08
CA THR A 551 21.90 29.40 17.93
C THR A 551 21.97 30.88 17.53
N ASP A 552 22.89 31.65 18.11
CA ASP A 552 23.03 33.09 17.83
C ASP A 552 24.04 33.42 16.72
N GLY A 553 24.89 32.46 16.34
CA GLY A 553 25.81 32.54 15.23
C GLY A 553 27.10 33.32 15.51
N ASP A 554 27.52 33.44 16.78
CA ASP A 554 28.77 34.10 17.18
C ASP A 554 30.01 33.18 17.00
N GLY A 555 29.79 31.87 16.88
CA GLY A 555 30.78 30.82 16.69
C GLY A 555 31.15 30.03 17.96
N LEU A 556 30.54 30.32 19.11
CA LEU A 556 30.60 29.55 20.35
C LEU A 556 29.36 28.65 20.43
N ILE A 557 29.54 27.33 20.27
CA ILE A 557 28.40 26.39 20.29
C ILE A 557 27.64 26.43 21.62
N ASP A 558 26.33 26.20 21.57
CA ASP A 558 25.39 26.34 22.68
C ASP A 558 25.84 25.54 23.93
N SER A 559 26.34 24.33 23.74
CA SER A 559 26.87 23.50 24.84
C SER A 559 28.08 24.12 25.55
N LEU A 560 28.90 24.92 24.83
CA LEU A 560 29.98 25.71 25.41
C LEU A 560 29.46 26.97 26.09
N GLU A 561 28.43 27.59 25.56
CA GLU A 561 27.82 28.77 26.17
C GLU A 561 27.26 28.47 27.57
N VAL A 562 26.54 27.35 27.70
CA VAL A 562 26.08 26.85 29.00
C VAL A 562 27.24 26.64 29.97
N LYS A 563 28.40 26.22 29.47
CA LYS A 563 29.61 25.99 30.28
C LYS A 563 30.33 27.28 30.66
N TYR A 564 30.33 28.29 29.79
CA TYR A 564 30.94 29.60 30.04
C TYR A 564 29.98 30.61 30.68
N ASN A 565 28.70 30.23 30.82
CA ASN A 565 27.63 31.04 31.40
C ASN A 565 27.33 32.30 30.56
N THR A 566 27.41 32.16 29.24
CA THR A 566 26.96 33.14 28.24
C THR A 566 25.50 32.88 27.84
N ASP A 567 24.87 33.82 27.14
CA ASP A 567 23.49 33.75 26.65
C ASP A 567 23.46 33.37 25.17
N GLY A 568 23.16 32.10 24.84
CA GLY A 568 23.12 31.60 23.45
C GLY A 568 22.02 32.15 22.53
N LEU A 569 21.39 33.24 22.94
CA LEU A 569 20.51 34.05 22.12
C LEU A 569 21.10 35.42 21.83
N ASP A 570 22.30 35.70 22.33
CA ASP A 570 22.97 37.00 22.29
C ASP A 570 24.47 36.84 22.04
N PRO A 571 24.97 37.19 20.83
CA PRO A 571 26.35 36.93 20.44
C PRO A 571 27.41 37.75 21.19
N ASP A 572 27.00 38.59 22.14
CA ASP A 572 27.81 39.48 22.98
C ASP A 572 27.07 39.64 24.31
N THR A 573 27.29 38.69 25.24
CA THR A 573 26.47 38.49 26.44
C THR A 573 26.44 39.72 27.36
N ASP A 574 27.51 40.52 27.37
CA ASP A 574 27.64 41.68 28.26
C ASP A 574 27.52 43.05 27.56
N ASP A 575 27.30 43.05 26.24
CA ASP A 575 27.10 44.22 25.38
C ASP A 575 28.33 45.16 25.31
N ASP A 576 29.56 44.67 25.48
CA ASP A 576 30.78 45.50 25.43
C ASP A 576 31.32 45.74 24.01
N GLY A 577 30.91 44.92 23.04
CA GLY A 577 31.30 44.97 21.64
C GLY A 577 32.28 43.89 21.18
N LEU A 578 32.75 43.01 22.08
CA LEU A 578 33.41 41.75 21.76
C LEU A 578 32.38 40.62 21.77
N ASN A 579 32.50 39.65 20.88
CA ASN A 579 31.62 38.48 20.94
C ASN A 579 32.16 37.43 21.91
N ASP A 580 31.25 36.62 22.44
CA ASP A 580 31.54 35.65 23.49
C ASP A 580 32.65 34.67 23.09
N LEU A 581 32.64 34.20 21.83
CA LEU A 581 33.71 33.36 21.30
C LEU A 581 35.08 34.05 21.42
N PHE A 582 35.19 35.33 21.07
CA PHE A 582 36.46 36.05 21.11
C PHE A 582 36.96 36.14 22.55
N GLU A 583 36.09 36.48 23.48
CA GLU A 583 36.44 36.63 24.89
C GLU A 583 36.89 35.29 25.50
N VAL A 584 36.12 34.22 25.28
CA VAL A 584 36.46 32.86 25.72
C VAL A 584 37.79 32.39 25.14
N MET A 585 38.05 32.64 23.85
CA MET A 585 39.31 32.26 23.20
C MET A 585 40.52 33.07 23.71
N ASN A 586 40.32 34.30 24.18
CA ASN A 586 41.37 35.18 24.69
C ASN A 586 41.50 35.17 26.22
N GLY A 587 40.58 34.50 26.93
CA GLY A 587 40.61 34.36 28.39
C GLY A 587 40.05 35.57 29.14
N LEU A 588 39.19 36.36 28.48
CA LEU A 588 38.38 37.42 29.07
C LEU A 588 37.14 36.80 29.76
N ASP A 589 36.43 37.59 30.58
CA ASP A 589 35.19 37.18 31.23
C ASP A 589 33.99 37.66 30.41
N PRO A 590 33.36 36.80 29.58
CA PRO A 590 32.29 37.20 28.63
C PRO A 590 30.97 37.62 29.30
N THR A 591 30.95 37.68 30.63
CA THR A 591 29.78 38.11 31.40
C THR A 591 29.99 39.47 32.05
N ARG A 592 31.10 40.14 31.71
CA ARG A 592 31.59 41.34 32.34
C ARG A 592 32.31 42.23 31.34
N VAL A 593 31.64 43.34 31.02
CA VAL A 593 32.17 44.45 30.22
C VAL A 593 33.56 44.97 30.58
N ASP A 594 34.09 44.64 31.76
CA ASP A 594 35.38 45.05 32.30
C ASP A 594 35.91 43.88 33.15
N THR A 595 36.77 43.06 32.55
CA THR A 595 37.28 41.80 33.12
C THR A 595 38.09 42.06 34.39
N ASP A 596 39.01 43.02 34.36
CA ASP A 596 39.94 43.28 35.46
C ASP A 596 39.44 44.30 36.51
N GLY A 597 38.35 45.01 36.18
CA GLY A 597 37.64 45.94 37.05
C GLY A 597 38.33 47.30 37.22
N ASP A 598 39.15 47.74 36.27
CA ASP A 598 39.87 49.01 36.35
C ASP A 598 39.07 50.23 35.87
N GLY A 599 37.94 49.99 35.19
CA GLY A 599 37.03 51.00 34.65
C GLY A 599 37.17 51.29 33.16
N LEU A 600 37.99 50.54 32.41
CA LEU A 600 37.95 50.46 30.94
C LEU A 600 37.16 49.20 30.52
N GLU A 601 36.46 49.29 29.37
CA GLU A 601 35.74 48.14 28.81
C GLU A 601 36.71 47.26 28.00
N ASP A 602 36.52 45.94 27.99
CA ASP A 602 37.46 45.01 27.36
C ASP A 602 37.60 45.29 25.85
N TYR A 603 36.50 45.55 25.14
CA TYR A 603 36.50 46.01 23.74
C TYR A 603 37.42 47.22 23.54
N TYR A 604 37.32 48.22 24.43
CA TYR A 604 38.09 49.45 24.35
C TYR A 604 39.59 49.17 24.49
N GLU A 605 39.95 48.31 25.44
CA GLU A 605 41.33 47.91 25.68
C GLU A 605 41.91 47.12 24.49
N VAL A 606 41.15 46.18 23.94
CA VAL A 606 41.53 45.42 22.73
C VAL A 606 41.73 46.35 21.54
N GLU A 607 40.84 47.33 21.32
CA GLU A 607 40.96 48.30 20.22
C GLU A 607 42.18 49.22 20.38
N HIS A 608 42.54 49.58 21.61
CA HIS A 608 43.62 50.53 21.92
C HIS A 608 44.97 49.86 22.24
N GLY A 609 45.01 48.53 22.35
CA GLY A 609 46.21 47.74 22.62
C GLY A 609 46.66 47.77 24.09
N TYR A 610 45.70 47.89 25.01
CA TYR A 610 45.89 47.69 26.46
C TYR A 610 45.71 46.21 26.81
N LEU A 611 45.96 45.84 28.06
CA LEU A 611 45.87 44.46 28.56
C LEU A 611 44.59 44.28 29.38
N PRO A 612 43.51 43.70 28.83
CA PRO A 612 42.21 43.63 29.51
C PRO A 612 42.14 42.71 30.75
N PHE A 613 43.26 42.07 31.08
CA PHE A 613 43.43 41.24 32.27
C PHE A 613 44.35 41.89 33.31
N SER A 614 44.76 43.13 33.10
CA SER A 614 45.77 43.83 33.89
C SER A 614 45.42 45.30 34.00
N ASN A 615 44.99 45.68 35.21
CA ASN A 615 44.60 47.05 35.56
C ASN A 615 45.69 48.12 35.43
N ASP A 616 46.84 47.78 34.89
CA ASP A 616 48.08 48.55 34.73
C ASP A 616 48.87 47.82 33.63
N THR A 617 48.60 48.19 32.38
CA THR A 617 49.13 47.54 31.17
C THR A 617 50.66 47.58 31.14
N ASP A 618 51.25 48.68 31.60
CA ASP A 618 52.68 48.92 31.48
C ASP A 618 53.49 48.64 32.76
N GLY A 619 52.81 48.44 33.89
CA GLY A 619 53.37 48.05 35.18
C GLY A 619 53.96 49.22 35.98
N ASP A 620 53.55 50.47 35.72
CA ASP A 620 54.05 51.68 36.37
C ASP A 620 53.33 52.08 37.67
N TRP A 621 52.30 51.32 38.05
CA TRP A 621 51.44 51.45 39.23
C TRP A 621 50.34 52.53 39.12
N ILE A 622 50.04 53.00 37.92
CA ILE A 622 48.92 53.88 37.59
C ILE A 622 47.91 53.06 36.79
N PRO A 623 46.64 52.97 37.23
CA PRO A 623 45.66 52.21 36.47
C PRO A 623 45.38 52.79 35.08
N ASP A 624 45.12 51.92 34.09
CA ASP A 624 44.97 52.33 32.69
C ASP A 624 43.84 53.34 32.52
N SER A 625 42.75 53.19 33.26
CA SER A 625 41.61 54.14 33.27
C SER A 625 41.95 55.57 33.70
N VAL A 626 43.08 55.78 34.39
CA VAL A 626 43.54 57.11 34.83
C VAL A 626 44.94 57.47 34.32
N ASP A 627 45.60 56.58 33.58
CA ASP A 627 46.90 56.84 33.02
C ASP A 627 46.79 57.63 31.69
N TRP A 628 47.67 58.62 31.55
CA TRP A 628 47.76 59.44 30.34
C TRP A 628 48.61 58.77 29.25
N ALA A 629 49.32 57.69 29.57
CA ALA A 629 50.10 56.88 28.64
C ALA A 629 50.07 55.37 28.96
N PRO A 630 48.89 54.71 29.02
CA PRO A 630 48.72 53.35 29.59
C PRO A 630 49.58 52.25 28.97
N ALA A 631 50.01 52.43 27.73
CA ALA A 631 50.86 51.47 27.00
C ALA A 631 52.37 51.78 27.09
N VAL A 632 52.80 52.78 27.87
CA VAL A 632 54.18 53.30 27.84
C VAL A 632 54.73 53.48 29.25
N HIS A 633 55.41 52.45 29.74
CA HIS A 633 56.08 52.46 31.04
C HIS A 633 57.13 53.58 31.10
N TRP A 634 56.73 54.75 31.62
CA TRP A 634 57.48 56.01 31.53
C TRP A 634 58.70 56.06 32.45
N ILE A 635 58.97 54.97 33.18
CA ILE A 635 60.20 54.82 33.98
C ILE A 635 61.46 54.57 33.13
N TYR A 636 61.36 54.30 31.82
CA TYR A 636 62.58 54.11 31.00
C TYR A 636 63.06 55.34 30.20
N ASP A 637 62.27 56.42 30.05
CA ASP A 637 62.70 57.63 29.31
C ASP A 637 62.63 58.96 30.08
N ALA A 638 62.36 58.94 31.40
CA ALA A 638 62.54 60.11 32.25
C ALA A 638 63.57 59.95 33.39
N PRO A 639 64.85 59.61 33.12
CA PRO A 639 65.91 60.13 33.95
C PRO A 639 65.99 61.66 33.70
N TRP A 640 66.69 62.39 34.55
CA TRP A 640 66.91 63.84 34.45
C TRP A 640 65.78 64.80 34.86
N MET A 641 64.51 64.79 34.44
CA MET A 641 63.61 65.92 34.82
C MET A 641 63.22 65.97 36.31
N GLY A 642 62.77 64.87 36.91
CA GLY A 642 62.43 64.82 38.34
C GLY A 642 63.66 65.01 39.24
N THR A 643 64.81 64.45 38.84
CA THR A 643 66.09 64.66 39.52
C THR A 643 66.65 66.07 39.31
N LEU A 644 66.42 66.71 38.17
CA LEU A 644 66.84 68.09 37.89
C LEU A 644 65.96 69.10 38.64
N VAL A 645 64.65 68.87 38.76
CA VAL A 645 63.79 69.69 39.62
C VAL A 645 64.20 69.52 41.10
N ALA A 646 64.42 68.29 41.57
CA ALA A 646 64.91 68.05 42.93
C ALA A 646 66.31 68.65 43.17
N MET A 647 67.23 68.57 42.20
CA MET A 647 68.57 69.17 42.27
C MET A 647 68.53 70.70 42.18
N VAL A 648 67.61 71.29 41.40
CA VAL A 648 67.42 72.75 41.34
C VAL A 648 66.83 73.26 42.65
N ILE A 649 65.84 72.56 43.23
CA ILE A 649 65.29 72.90 44.55
C ILE A 649 66.37 72.77 45.63
N LEU A 650 67.14 71.68 45.62
CA LEU A 650 68.26 71.47 46.56
C LEU A 650 69.38 72.50 46.36
N GLY A 651 69.69 72.86 45.12
CA GLY A 651 70.69 73.88 44.78
C GLY A 651 70.26 75.29 45.19
N LEU A 652 68.98 75.65 45.00
CA LEU A 652 68.40 76.91 45.49
C LEU A 652 68.36 76.94 47.02
N TRP A 653 68.03 75.81 47.67
CA TRP A 653 68.04 75.67 49.12
C TRP A 653 69.46 75.79 49.71
N LEU A 654 70.46 75.12 49.11
CA LEU A 654 71.87 75.23 49.51
C LEU A 654 72.44 76.63 49.26
N ARG A 655 72.07 77.30 48.15
CA ARG A 655 72.45 78.70 47.90
C ARG A 655 71.87 79.64 48.94
N ARG A 656 70.61 79.42 49.35
CA ARG A 656 69.97 80.18 50.42
C ARG A 656 70.69 79.93 51.75
N LYS A 657 70.99 78.68 52.10
CA LYS A 657 71.73 78.34 53.33
C LYS A 657 73.16 78.89 53.36
N LYS A 658 73.85 78.90 52.23
CA LYS A 658 75.18 79.52 52.11
C LYS A 658 75.12 81.03 52.33
N ARG A 659 74.14 81.74 51.76
CA ARG A 659 73.92 83.17 52.03
C ARG A 659 73.58 83.45 53.50
N GLU A 660 72.81 82.58 54.15
CA GLU A 660 72.53 82.68 55.59
C GLU A 660 73.79 82.44 56.45
N TYR A 661 74.76 81.64 55.97
CA TYR A 661 76.03 81.37 56.66
C TYR A 661 77.08 82.48 56.43
N ASP A 662 77.22 82.96 55.20
CA ASP A 662 78.17 84.04 54.85
C ASP A 662 77.79 85.37 55.54
N MET A 663 76.50 85.61 55.83
CA MET A 663 76.05 86.78 56.63
C MET A 663 76.14 86.58 58.15
N ALA A 664 76.59 85.41 58.62
CA ALA A 664 76.82 85.13 60.04
C ALA A 664 78.31 85.22 60.43
N GLU A 665 79.22 85.37 59.45
CA GLU A 665 80.68 85.55 59.64
C GLU A 665 81.20 86.98 59.37
N GLU A 666 80.35 87.90 58.89
CA GLU A 666 80.53 89.36 58.97
C GLU A 666 79.75 89.95 60.15
#